data_AF-A0AAN4PEB0-F1
#
_entry.id   AF-A0AAN4PEB0-F1
#
_cell.length_a   1.000
_cell.length_b   1.000
_cell.length_c   1.000
_cell.angle_alpha   90.00
_cell.angle_beta   90.00
_cell.angle_gamma   90.00
#
_symmetry.space_group_name_H-M   'P 1'
#
loop_
_entity.id
_entity.type
_entity.pdbx_description
1 polymer ?
#
loop_
_entity_poly.entity_id
_entity_poly.type
_entity_poly.pdbx_seq_one_letter_code
_entity_poly.pdbx_strand_id
1 'polypeptide(L)'
;MMLESSNSGEVAYFNLGTHHRSVTTSSKEAQLWFNRGLIWSYSFNHGEAERCFKRAAECDPSCAMALWGIAYAAGPNYNKAWRYFAPEDLRSSVKRANDALARAAKLADQASPVERALIEAITARFPPTDKIPDDLSYLDRAYADAMRPVYEKFGDDPDVAALFADALMCITPRGLWDLDTGKPTGDHTVEARRAIELALKRPDGYNHPALCHLHIHMLEMSPFPELALPAADRLRGLVPDGSHMLHMPTHIDVAVGDYRRSVDSNHEAIVADDKYFTREDASIQYTAYRVHYICAKLYAAMMSGRFTDAMSAAEKLEQVIDAKLLSVTVPPMADFVESFLGSKAHVLVRFGRWEEILRLQLPSDRSVYCVTTASILYARGLALSALGRIPEAEAVQKEFEAARAAVPTSRLNSIPCKEVDVLGVASAMLAGELEYRKGNYDTAFSTLRRAIKLEDALPYSDPPPWMQPVRHALGGLLLEQNRVGKAEVVFREDLGMSRDFPRRRAKLNNVWGLHGLDLLRRHIRTYHPDRAPPASRAQKACAACHARKGRCYGGFPCSPCRKRGIACSPGKRESREEHVVDNNVQISQRPHTPRWIAHDYIDIYFDKFHPKWPFLHRGLWVEGSKKSRDAATDLHRSLSTAIRTQMDRWRVSNQNQSTSWPMATYQSVLLQCIFALFLAGDRAAIDLNLRYRIQDDEYDLLVTLVESCRLGGIFSYPNMLAQHSSAVPLTLVWLNIEEIKRFGLALYKVCRMSTRLETTGADASSAESELLTLADLSFGMPDSDEAWNSTSGEGSEARQQEVAFQTKLRDSRDPTGWISQSSSVLSNARVAFDWI
;
A
#
# COMPACT_ATOMS: atom_id res chain seq x y z
N MET A 1 -30.15 7.50 30.59
CA MET A 1 -29.55 7.33 31.93
C MET A 1 -30.66 6.98 32.90
N MET A 2 -30.87 5.69 33.16
CA MET A 2 -31.30 5.12 34.44
C MET A 2 -30.90 3.64 34.37
N LEU A 3 -29.96 3.29 35.24
CA LEU A 3 -29.41 1.97 35.44
C LEU A 3 -30.37 1.21 36.37
N GLU A 4 -30.92 0.10 35.90
CA GLU A 4 -31.42 -0.94 36.80
C GLU A 4 -30.30 -1.97 36.99
N SER A 5 -29.85 -2.07 38.24
CA SER A 5 -28.91 -3.06 38.72
C SER A 5 -29.66 -4.35 39.05
N SER A 6 -29.32 -5.47 38.40
CA SER A 6 -29.59 -6.81 38.92
C SER A 6 -28.47 -7.80 38.55
N ASN A 7 -27.61 -8.03 39.53
CA ASN A 7 -26.85 -9.23 39.88
C ASN A 7 -26.89 -10.47 38.95
N SER A 8 -25.77 -10.79 38.32
CA SER A 8 -25.04 -12.09 38.36
C SER A 8 -23.83 -11.96 37.42
N GLY A 9 -22.79 -12.79 37.58
CA GLY A 9 -21.57 -12.77 36.74
C GLY A 9 -21.78 -13.18 35.28
N GLU A 10 -22.88 -12.78 34.65
CA GLU A 10 -23.20 -13.04 33.26
C GLU A 10 -22.33 -12.13 32.38
N VAL A 11 -21.45 -12.76 31.61
CA VAL A 11 -20.65 -12.05 30.61
C VAL A 11 -21.60 -11.48 29.56
N ALA A 12 -21.61 -10.15 29.40
CA ALA A 12 -22.44 -9.48 28.41
C ALA A 12 -22.25 -10.12 27.01
N TYR A 13 -23.37 -10.41 26.35
CA TYR A 13 -23.42 -10.96 25.00
C TYR A 13 -22.76 -10.00 23.98
N PHE A 14 -22.45 -10.50 22.79
CA PHE A 14 -21.84 -9.70 21.72
C PHE A 14 -22.71 -8.50 21.31
N ASN A 15 -22.07 -7.37 21.02
CA ASN A 15 -22.66 -6.16 20.47
C ASN A 15 -22.87 -6.31 18.96
N LEU A 16 -24.10 -6.65 18.59
CA LEU A 16 -24.51 -6.87 17.21
C LEU A 16 -25.21 -5.66 16.57
N GLY A 17 -25.10 -4.48 17.19
CA GLY A 17 -25.81 -3.29 16.75
C GLY A 17 -27.30 -3.30 17.15
N THR A 18 -28.11 -2.57 16.39
CA THR A 18 -29.50 -2.24 16.76
C THR A 18 -30.56 -2.73 15.76
N HIS A 19 -30.16 -3.46 14.71
CA HIS A 19 -31.11 -3.98 13.72
C HIS A 19 -32.13 -4.90 14.39
N HIS A 20 -33.39 -4.78 13.97
CA HIS A 20 -34.52 -5.50 14.55
C HIS A 20 -35.50 -5.88 13.45
N ARG A 21 -35.88 -7.16 13.41
CA ARG A 21 -36.99 -7.68 12.61
C ARG A 21 -38.05 -8.25 13.54
N SER A 22 -39.22 -7.62 13.58
CA SER A 22 -40.35 -8.18 14.33
C SER A 22 -40.83 -9.48 13.67
N VAL A 23 -41.05 -10.52 14.48
CA VAL A 23 -41.63 -11.80 14.04
C VAL A 23 -42.84 -12.17 14.88
N THR A 24 -43.70 -13.04 14.37
CA THR A 24 -44.86 -13.53 15.10
C THR A 24 -44.44 -14.41 16.28
N THR A 25 -44.31 -13.77 17.45
CA THR A 25 -44.04 -14.38 18.75
C THR A 25 -44.55 -13.47 19.86
N SER A 26 -44.97 -14.05 20.98
CA SER A 26 -45.28 -13.30 22.21
C SER A 26 -44.09 -13.27 23.19
N SER A 27 -43.04 -14.05 22.92
CA SER A 27 -41.87 -14.17 23.78
C SER A 27 -40.81 -13.11 23.41
N LYS A 28 -40.58 -12.18 24.34
CA LYS A 28 -39.51 -11.18 24.20
C LYS A 28 -38.13 -11.83 24.06
N GLU A 29 -37.91 -12.96 24.74
CA GLU A 29 -36.66 -13.71 24.63
C GLU A 29 -36.50 -14.35 23.25
N ALA A 30 -37.56 -14.97 22.71
CA ALA A 30 -37.52 -15.54 21.37
C ALA A 30 -37.25 -14.47 20.32
N GLN A 31 -37.88 -13.30 20.44
CA GLN A 31 -37.64 -12.15 19.57
C GLN A 31 -36.19 -11.64 19.65
N LEU A 32 -35.60 -11.58 20.85
CA LEU A 32 -34.19 -11.19 21.06
C LEU A 32 -33.24 -12.18 20.37
N TRP A 33 -33.42 -13.47 20.62
CA TRP A 33 -32.58 -14.52 20.04
C TRP A 33 -32.75 -14.64 18.52
N PHE A 34 -33.97 -14.41 18.00
CA PHE A 34 -34.20 -14.34 16.56
C PHE A 34 -33.41 -13.20 15.91
N ASN A 35 -33.44 -11.99 16.50
CA ASN A 35 -32.68 -10.85 15.97
C ASN A 35 -31.17 -11.11 15.98
N ARG A 36 -30.64 -11.72 17.05
CA ARG A 36 -29.23 -12.14 17.12
C ARG A 36 -28.89 -13.14 16.02
N GLY A 37 -29.75 -14.16 15.83
CA GLY A 37 -29.58 -15.16 14.79
C GLY A 37 -29.56 -14.53 13.40
N LEU A 38 -30.48 -13.60 13.13
CA LEU A 38 -30.56 -12.90 11.84
C LEU A 38 -29.29 -12.07 11.57
N ILE A 39 -28.78 -11.35 12.56
CA ILE A 39 -27.56 -10.55 12.38
C ILE A 39 -26.31 -11.42 12.23
N TRP A 40 -26.23 -12.55 12.94
CA TRP A 40 -25.15 -13.50 12.73
C TRP A 40 -25.22 -14.18 11.36
N SER A 41 -26.43 -14.46 10.85
CA SER A 41 -26.62 -14.92 9.48
C SER A 41 -26.16 -13.88 8.47
N TYR A 42 -26.54 -12.60 8.64
CA TYR A 42 -26.02 -11.53 7.78
C TYR A 42 -24.50 -11.43 7.89
N SER A 43 -23.93 -11.58 9.09
CA SER A 43 -22.48 -11.58 9.33
C SER A 43 -21.77 -12.86 8.86
N PHE A 44 -22.47 -13.75 8.16
CA PHE A 44 -21.99 -15.04 7.67
C PHE A 44 -21.40 -15.97 8.76
N ASN A 45 -21.67 -15.72 10.04
CA ASN A 45 -21.41 -16.66 11.12
C ASN A 45 -22.64 -17.59 11.30
N HIS A 46 -22.83 -18.47 10.32
CA HIS A 46 -24.01 -19.36 10.29
C HIS A 46 -24.07 -20.32 11.47
N GLY A 47 -22.93 -20.73 12.03
CA GLY A 47 -22.89 -21.60 13.21
C GLY A 47 -23.50 -20.93 14.45
N GLU A 48 -23.10 -19.69 14.73
CA GLU A 48 -23.69 -18.92 15.83
C GLU A 48 -25.13 -18.50 15.54
N ALA A 49 -25.45 -18.19 14.27
CA ALA A 49 -26.80 -17.88 13.85
C ALA A 49 -27.76 -19.04 14.17
N GLU A 50 -27.39 -20.27 13.81
CA GLU A 50 -28.18 -21.45 14.09
C GLU A 50 -28.37 -21.69 15.59
N ARG A 51 -27.33 -21.49 16.42
CA ARG A 51 -27.44 -21.56 17.88
C ARG A 51 -28.47 -20.55 18.40
N CYS A 52 -28.41 -19.32 17.92
CA CYS A 52 -29.38 -18.28 18.27
C CYS A 52 -30.81 -18.65 17.85
N PHE A 53 -31.01 -19.17 16.64
CA PHE A 53 -32.33 -19.58 16.17
C PHE A 53 -32.89 -20.80 16.94
N LYS A 54 -32.04 -21.77 17.29
CA LYS A 54 -32.43 -22.87 18.19
C LYS A 54 -32.88 -22.34 19.54
N ARG A 55 -32.13 -21.40 20.12
CA ARG A 55 -32.50 -20.76 21.39
C ARG A 55 -33.81 -19.99 21.28
N ALA A 56 -34.06 -19.31 20.17
CA ALA A 56 -35.34 -18.66 19.91
C ALA A 56 -36.51 -19.66 19.88
N ALA A 57 -36.32 -20.81 19.22
CA ALA A 57 -37.32 -21.88 19.15
C ALA A 57 -37.53 -22.61 20.49
N GLU A 58 -36.54 -22.61 21.39
CA GLU A 58 -36.69 -23.09 22.77
C GLU A 58 -37.51 -22.12 23.62
N CYS A 59 -37.24 -20.81 23.49
CA CYS A 59 -37.96 -19.76 24.22
C CYS A 59 -39.42 -19.60 23.76
N ASP A 60 -39.72 -19.91 22.49
CA ASP A 60 -41.08 -19.98 21.96
C ASP A 60 -41.19 -21.08 20.89
N PRO A 61 -41.72 -22.27 21.24
CA PRO A 61 -41.92 -23.37 20.31
C PRO A 61 -42.91 -23.06 19.16
N SER A 62 -43.72 -22.00 19.27
CA SER A 62 -44.66 -21.56 18.24
C SER A 62 -44.06 -20.54 17.25
N CYS A 63 -42.84 -20.06 17.50
CA CYS A 63 -42.14 -19.11 16.63
C CYS A 63 -41.68 -19.78 15.32
N ALA A 64 -42.51 -19.73 14.28
CA ALA A 64 -42.23 -20.33 12.98
C ALA A 64 -40.95 -19.77 12.34
N MET A 65 -40.67 -18.48 12.53
CA MET A 65 -39.49 -17.83 11.97
C MET A 65 -38.17 -18.28 12.62
N ALA A 66 -38.18 -18.74 13.88
CA ALA A 66 -36.99 -19.35 14.46
C ALA A 66 -36.60 -20.63 13.71
N LEU A 67 -37.58 -21.44 13.30
CA LEU A 67 -37.35 -22.65 12.51
C LEU A 67 -36.92 -22.32 11.07
N TRP A 68 -37.50 -21.29 10.45
CA TRP A 68 -37.01 -20.73 9.18
C TRP A 68 -35.54 -20.31 9.29
N GLY A 69 -35.15 -19.65 10.38
CA GLY A 69 -33.78 -19.19 10.59
C GLY A 69 -32.77 -20.34 10.69
N ILE A 70 -33.15 -21.47 11.31
CA ILE A 70 -32.33 -22.69 11.34
C ILE A 70 -32.09 -23.19 9.90
N ALA A 71 -33.13 -23.24 9.07
CA ALA A 71 -32.99 -23.65 7.67
C ALA A 71 -32.13 -22.65 6.88
N TYR A 72 -32.34 -21.35 7.06
CA TYR A 72 -31.55 -20.30 6.41
C TYR A 72 -30.05 -20.41 6.74
N ALA A 73 -29.71 -20.59 8.02
CA ALA A 73 -28.33 -20.75 8.45
C ALA A 73 -27.69 -22.08 7.98
N ALA A 74 -28.48 -23.14 7.79
CA ALA A 74 -27.98 -24.43 7.30
C ALA A 74 -27.69 -24.44 5.79
N GLY A 75 -28.28 -23.52 5.02
CA GLY A 75 -28.09 -23.40 3.57
C GLY A 75 -26.79 -22.72 3.15
N PRO A 76 -26.54 -22.65 1.82
CA PRO A 76 -25.41 -21.92 1.27
C PRO A 76 -25.57 -20.41 1.45
N ASN A 77 -24.48 -19.68 1.23
CA ASN A 77 -24.46 -18.22 1.06
C ASN A 77 -23.47 -17.85 -0.05
N TYR A 78 -23.34 -16.56 -0.34
CA TYR A 78 -22.44 -16.05 -1.38
C TYR A 78 -20.98 -16.55 -1.27
N ASN A 79 -20.49 -16.80 -0.05
CA ASN A 79 -19.12 -17.24 0.22
C ASN A 79 -18.97 -18.77 0.39
N LYS A 80 -20.06 -19.48 0.71
CA LYS A 80 -20.12 -20.95 0.84
C LYS A 80 -21.25 -21.51 -0.02
N ALA A 81 -21.02 -21.58 -1.33
CA ALA A 81 -21.92 -22.21 -2.29
C ALA A 81 -22.03 -23.74 -2.07
N TRP A 82 -23.09 -24.37 -2.58
CA TRP A 82 -23.35 -25.81 -2.43
C TRP A 82 -22.15 -26.72 -2.74
N ARG A 83 -21.38 -26.40 -3.80
CA ARG A 83 -20.17 -27.13 -4.20
C ARG A 83 -19.05 -27.20 -3.15
N TYR A 84 -19.10 -26.38 -2.11
CA TYR A 84 -18.11 -26.35 -1.03
C TYR A 84 -18.58 -27.07 0.23
N PHE A 85 -19.76 -27.67 0.23
CA PHE A 85 -20.20 -28.54 1.32
C PHE A 85 -19.58 -29.93 1.12
N ALA A 86 -18.85 -30.40 2.13
CA ALA A 86 -18.40 -31.79 2.15
C ALA A 86 -19.61 -32.74 2.21
N PRO A 87 -19.54 -33.97 1.67
CA PRO A 87 -20.71 -34.86 1.58
C PRO A 87 -21.46 -35.11 2.91
N GLU A 88 -20.75 -35.20 4.03
CA GLU A 88 -21.37 -35.34 5.35
C GLU A 88 -22.02 -34.04 5.84
N ASP A 89 -21.32 -32.91 5.67
CA ASP A 89 -21.85 -31.58 6.01
C ASP A 89 -23.11 -31.26 5.17
N LEU A 90 -23.09 -31.61 3.88
CA LEU A 90 -24.22 -31.48 2.97
C LEU A 90 -25.43 -32.29 3.46
N ARG A 91 -25.25 -33.59 3.72
CA ARG A 91 -26.35 -34.46 4.21
C ARG A 91 -26.92 -33.97 5.54
N SER A 92 -26.06 -33.62 6.48
CA SER A 92 -26.46 -33.07 7.78
C SER A 92 -27.20 -31.74 7.62
N SER A 93 -26.73 -30.84 6.76
CA SER A 93 -27.34 -29.54 6.53
C SER A 93 -28.71 -29.65 5.87
N VAL A 94 -28.85 -30.48 4.81
CA VAL A 94 -30.14 -30.74 4.16
C VAL A 94 -31.13 -31.36 5.14
N LYS A 95 -30.71 -32.37 5.91
CA LYS A 95 -31.58 -33.00 6.91
C LYS A 95 -32.08 -31.99 7.94
N ARG A 96 -31.17 -31.22 8.54
CA ARG A 96 -31.52 -30.22 9.56
C ARG A 96 -32.45 -29.15 9.02
N ALA A 97 -32.22 -28.65 7.81
CA ALA A 97 -33.08 -27.69 7.15
C ALA A 97 -34.49 -28.26 6.91
N ASN A 98 -34.58 -29.45 6.32
CA ASN A 98 -35.87 -30.10 6.04
C ASN A 98 -36.66 -30.42 7.31
N ASP A 99 -36.00 -30.89 8.38
CA ASP A 99 -36.64 -31.15 9.67
C ASP A 99 -37.20 -29.85 10.29
N ALA A 100 -36.46 -28.74 10.19
CA ALA A 100 -36.91 -27.43 10.67
C ALA A 100 -38.08 -26.90 9.84
N LEU A 101 -38.00 -26.99 8.51
CA LEU A 101 -39.05 -26.51 7.59
C LEU A 101 -40.34 -27.33 7.72
N ALA A 102 -40.26 -28.65 7.91
CA ALA A 102 -41.44 -29.47 8.16
C ALA A 102 -42.19 -29.06 9.45
N ARG A 103 -41.47 -28.56 10.45
CA ARG A 103 -42.07 -27.98 11.67
C ARG A 103 -42.59 -26.57 11.42
N ALA A 104 -41.83 -25.73 10.71
CA ALA A 104 -42.23 -24.36 10.38
C ALA A 104 -43.54 -24.33 9.58
N ALA A 105 -43.71 -25.25 8.61
CA ALA A 105 -44.90 -25.37 7.80
C ALA A 105 -46.17 -25.64 8.64
N LYS A 106 -46.07 -26.40 9.74
CA LYS A 106 -47.20 -26.65 10.66
C LYS A 106 -47.60 -25.43 11.48
N LEU A 107 -46.71 -24.45 11.61
CA LEU A 107 -46.91 -23.21 12.35
C LEU A 107 -47.19 -22.02 11.42
N ALA A 108 -47.01 -22.18 10.10
CA ALA A 108 -47.07 -21.10 9.12
C ALA A 108 -48.44 -20.42 9.04
N ASP A 109 -49.53 -21.13 9.36
CA ASP A 109 -50.89 -20.55 9.41
C ASP A 109 -51.08 -19.55 10.55
N GLN A 110 -50.23 -19.62 11.59
CA GLN A 110 -50.23 -18.68 12.72
C GLN A 110 -49.28 -17.50 12.48
N ALA A 111 -48.44 -17.58 11.45
CA ALA A 111 -47.44 -16.58 11.12
C ALA A 111 -48.03 -15.43 10.28
N SER A 112 -47.35 -14.29 10.25
CA SER A 112 -47.76 -13.16 9.40
C SER A 112 -47.66 -13.52 7.90
N PRO A 113 -48.38 -12.81 7.01
CA PRO A 113 -48.36 -13.14 5.57
C PRO A 113 -46.97 -13.13 4.93
N VAL A 114 -46.06 -12.25 5.38
CA VAL A 114 -44.68 -12.18 4.90
C VAL A 114 -43.84 -13.36 5.42
N GLU A 115 -44.02 -13.74 6.68
CA GLU A 115 -43.31 -14.88 7.29
C GLU A 115 -43.69 -16.20 6.63
N ARG A 116 -45.00 -16.41 6.38
CA ARG A 116 -45.46 -17.59 5.65
C ARG A 116 -44.84 -17.66 4.25
N ALA A 117 -44.80 -16.54 3.53
CA ALA A 117 -44.20 -16.49 2.20
C ALA A 117 -42.69 -16.79 2.22
N LEU A 118 -41.95 -16.33 3.23
CA LEU A 118 -40.53 -16.64 3.41
C LEU A 118 -40.30 -18.12 3.76
N ILE A 119 -41.15 -18.73 4.60
CA ILE A 119 -41.11 -20.16 4.95
C ILE A 119 -41.37 -21.03 3.71
N GLU A 120 -42.36 -20.65 2.90
CA GLU A 120 -42.68 -21.35 1.66
C GLU A 120 -41.52 -21.26 0.66
N ALA A 121 -40.98 -20.05 0.42
CA ALA A 121 -39.94 -19.83 -0.58
C ALA A 121 -38.64 -20.58 -0.28
N ILE A 122 -38.17 -20.60 0.97
CA ILE A 122 -36.90 -21.23 1.33
C ILE A 122 -36.90 -22.75 1.13
N THR A 123 -38.08 -23.39 1.08
CA THR A 123 -38.19 -24.83 0.81
C THR A 123 -37.62 -25.18 -0.57
N ALA A 124 -37.69 -24.27 -1.56
CA ALA A 124 -37.11 -24.49 -2.89
C ALA A 124 -35.57 -24.56 -2.89
N ARG A 125 -34.92 -24.14 -1.80
CA ARG A 125 -33.45 -24.15 -1.66
C ARG A 125 -32.90 -25.52 -1.29
N PHE A 126 -33.73 -26.43 -0.77
CA PHE A 126 -33.28 -27.71 -0.23
C PHE A 126 -33.85 -28.90 -0.99
N PRO A 127 -33.03 -29.90 -1.35
CA PRO A 127 -33.53 -31.14 -1.94
C PRO A 127 -34.12 -32.07 -0.87
N PRO A 128 -34.87 -33.12 -1.26
CA PRO A 128 -35.30 -34.17 -0.32
C PRO A 128 -34.12 -34.86 0.38
N THR A 129 -34.26 -35.13 1.67
CA THR A 129 -33.18 -35.70 2.52
C THR A 129 -32.69 -37.07 2.07
N ASP A 130 -33.59 -37.90 1.54
CA ASP A 130 -33.33 -39.26 1.05
C ASP A 130 -32.83 -39.28 -0.40
N LYS A 131 -32.84 -38.14 -1.09
CA LYS A 131 -32.52 -38.03 -2.52
C LYS A 131 -31.82 -36.70 -2.84
N ILE A 132 -30.63 -36.52 -2.26
CA ILE A 132 -29.77 -35.37 -2.56
C ILE A 132 -29.07 -35.60 -3.93
N PRO A 133 -29.30 -34.76 -4.94
CA PRO A 133 -28.61 -34.86 -6.23
C PRO A 133 -27.13 -34.50 -6.15
N ASP A 134 -26.33 -35.00 -7.10
CA ASP A 134 -24.91 -34.64 -7.22
C ASP A 134 -24.69 -33.18 -7.64
N ASP A 135 -25.58 -32.65 -8.50
CA ASP A 135 -25.59 -31.25 -8.91
C ASP A 135 -26.72 -30.49 -8.21
N LEU A 136 -26.33 -29.52 -7.37
CA LEU A 136 -27.23 -28.67 -6.60
C LEU A 136 -27.32 -27.23 -7.15
N SER A 137 -26.61 -26.94 -8.25
CA SER A 137 -26.53 -25.57 -8.80
C SER A 137 -27.90 -25.00 -9.21
N TYR A 138 -28.83 -25.86 -9.62
CA TYR A 138 -30.19 -25.45 -9.97
C TYR A 138 -31.01 -24.95 -8.77
N LEU A 139 -30.65 -25.33 -7.54
CA LEU A 139 -31.40 -24.94 -6.33
C LEU A 139 -31.23 -23.46 -5.99
N ASP A 140 -30.07 -22.86 -6.29
CA ASP A 140 -29.88 -21.42 -6.08
C ASP A 140 -30.82 -20.61 -6.99
N ARG A 141 -31.02 -21.07 -8.24
CA ARG A 141 -32.00 -20.48 -9.16
C ARG A 141 -33.43 -20.73 -8.66
N ALA A 142 -33.75 -21.95 -8.24
CA ALA A 142 -35.08 -22.30 -7.73
C ALA A 142 -35.48 -21.45 -6.51
N TYR A 143 -34.55 -21.21 -5.58
CA TYR A 143 -34.79 -20.34 -4.43
C TYR A 143 -34.96 -18.88 -4.83
N ALA A 144 -34.12 -18.36 -5.74
CA ALA A 144 -34.29 -16.99 -6.24
C ALA A 144 -35.64 -16.80 -6.95
N ASP A 145 -36.07 -17.77 -7.75
CA ASP A 145 -37.36 -17.75 -8.44
C ASP A 145 -38.54 -17.86 -7.44
N ALA A 146 -38.38 -18.62 -6.35
CA ALA A 146 -39.37 -18.69 -5.28
C ALA A 146 -39.44 -17.39 -4.44
N MET A 147 -38.31 -16.69 -4.26
CA MET A 147 -38.25 -15.41 -3.56
C MET A 147 -38.79 -14.23 -4.39
N ARG A 148 -38.79 -14.34 -5.72
CA ARG A 148 -39.29 -13.31 -6.64
C ARG A 148 -40.74 -12.86 -6.35
N PRO A 149 -41.74 -13.75 -6.27
CA PRO A 149 -43.11 -13.34 -5.89
C PRO A 149 -43.21 -12.79 -4.46
N VAL A 150 -42.30 -13.22 -3.55
CA VAL A 150 -42.22 -12.65 -2.19
C VAL A 150 -41.76 -11.20 -2.25
N TYR A 151 -40.73 -10.90 -3.04
CA TYR A 151 -40.23 -9.55 -3.27
C TYR A 151 -41.25 -8.67 -4.00
N GLU A 152 -41.95 -9.19 -5.01
CA GLU A 152 -43.01 -8.42 -5.70
C GLU A 152 -44.14 -7.99 -4.75
N LYS A 153 -44.47 -8.83 -3.77
CA LYS A 153 -45.55 -8.57 -2.80
C LYS A 153 -45.10 -7.77 -1.58
N PHE A 154 -43.88 -7.97 -1.10
CA PHE A 154 -43.37 -7.44 0.16
C PHE A 154 -42.04 -6.67 0.03
N GLY A 155 -41.67 -6.23 -1.18
CA GLY A 155 -40.36 -5.64 -1.47
C GLY A 155 -40.07 -4.28 -0.82
N ASP A 156 -41.06 -3.68 -0.15
CA ASP A 156 -40.87 -2.52 0.73
C ASP A 156 -40.25 -2.90 2.09
N ASP A 157 -40.29 -4.19 2.48
CA ASP A 157 -39.57 -4.72 3.65
C ASP A 157 -38.08 -4.88 3.29
N PRO A 158 -37.17 -4.18 3.98
CA PRO A 158 -35.75 -4.19 3.64
C PRO A 158 -35.06 -5.54 3.87
N ASP A 159 -35.53 -6.37 4.82
CA ASP A 159 -35.00 -7.74 4.97
C ASP A 159 -35.46 -8.61 3.79
N VAL A 160 -36.71 -8.48 3.32
CA VAL A 160 -37.20 -9.22 2.13
C VAL A 160 -36.38 -8.83 0.89
N ALA A 161 -36.12 -7.54 0.71
CA ALA A 161 -35.27 -7.05 -0.37
C ALA A 161 -33.84 -7.62 -0.28
N ALA A 162 -33.26 -7.68 0.93
CA ALA A 162 -31.95 -8.26 1.16
C ALA A 162 -31.91 -9.77 0.87
N LEU A 163 -32.89 -10.53 1.38
CA LEU A 163 -32.98 -11.98 1.17
C LEU A 163 -33.20 -12.34 -0.30
N PHE A 164 -33.99 -11.55 -1.03
CA PHE A 164 -34.16 -11.74 -2.47
C PHE A 164 -32.87 -11.44 -3.25
N ALA A 165 -32.18 -10.36 -2.91
CA ALA A 165 -30.91 -10.01 -3.53
C ALA A 165 -29.82 -11.06 -3.24
N ASP A 166 -29.72 -11.56 -2.01
CA ASP A 166 -28.81 -12.66 -1.64
C ASP A 166 -29.10 -13.92 -2.47
N ALA A 167 -30.37 -14.31 -2.61
CA ALA A 167 -30.78 -15.46 -3.40
C ALA A 167 -30.35 -15.32 -4.88
N LEU A 168 -30.54 -14.15 -5.48
CA LEU A 168 -30.11 -13.85 -6.84
C LEU A 168 -28.57 -13.88 -6.98
N MET A 169 -27.85 -13.31 -6.02
CA MET A 169 -26.38 -13.29 -6.02
C MET A 169 -25.78 -14.70 -5.89
N CYS A 170 -26.45 -15.59 -5.15
CA CYS A 170 -26.04 -16.98 -4.98
C CYS A 170 -26.14 -17.83 -6.26
N ILE A 171 -26.76 -17.34 -7.34
CA ILE A 171 -26.81 -18.04 -8.64
C ILE A 171 -25.41 -18.10 -9.28
N THR A 172 -24.61 -17.03 -9.17
CA THR A 172 -23.24 -16.98 -9.69
C THR A 172 -22.30 -16.36 -8.64
N PRO A 173 -22.04 -17.06 -7.52
CA PRO A 173 -21.26 -16.52 -6.42
C PRO A 173 -19.83 -16.24 -6.88
N ARG A 174 -19.30 -15.05 -6.57
CA ARG A 174 -17.99 -14.55 -7.02
C ARG A 174 -17.81 -14.51 -8.55
N GLY A 175 -18.93 -14.41 -9.27
CA GLY A 175 -18.98 -14.35 -10.73
C GLY A 175 -20.05 -13.40 -11.22
N LEU A 176 -20.32 -12.30 -10.49
CA LEU A 176 -21.39 -11.34 -10.81
C LEU A 176 -21.01 -10.42 -11.99
N TRP A 177 -19.71 -10.15 -12.16
CA TRP A 177 -19.18 -9.27 -13.21
C TRP A 177 -18.07 -9.98 -13.98
N ASP A 178 -18.07 -9.80 -15.29
CA ASP A 178 -16.98 -10.21 -16.15
C ASP A 178 -15.82 -9.21 -16.01
N LEU A 179 -14.65 -9.70 -15.57
CA LEU A 179 -13.53 -8.83 -15.24
C LEU A 179 -12.97 -8.08 -16.45
N ASP A 180 -13.02 -8.68 -17.64
CA ASP A 180 -12.42 -8.13 -18.87
C ASP A 180 -13.32 -7.07 -19.52
N THR A 181 -14.61 -7.36 -19.63
CA THR A 181 -15.60 -6.49 -20.28
C THR A 181 -16.26 -5.52 -19.31
N GLY A 182 -16.21 -5.79 -18.00
CA GLY A 182 -16.90 -5.01 -16.97
C GLY A 182 -18.43 -5.13 -17.02
N LYS A 183 -18.97 -6.09 -17.76
CA LYS A 183 -20.42 -6.32 -17.89
C LYS A 183 -20.92 -7.26 -16.78
N PRO A 184 -22.18 -7.13 -16.35
CA PRO A 184 -22.79 -8.13 -15.49
C PRO A 184 -22.88 -9.47 -16.24
N THR A 185 -22.70 -10.58 -15.51
CA THR A 185 -22.68 -11.94 -16.10
C THR A 185 -24.08 -12.50 -16.38
N GLY A 186 -25.14 -11.88 -15.87
CA GLY A 186 -26.52 -12.24 -16.18
C GLY A 186 -27.55 -11.28 -15.59
N ASP A 187 -28.81 -11.50 -15.96
CA ASP A 187 -29.94 -10.66 -15.55
C ASP A 187 -30.15 -10.69 -14.02
N HIS A 188 -29.81 -11.80 -13.36
CA HIS A 188 -29.88 -11.92 -11.90
C HIS A 188 -28.93 -10.92 -11.20
N THR A 189 -27.75 -10.64 -11.76
CA THR A 189 -26.85 -9.60 -11.22
C THR A 189 -27.49 -8.22 -11.31
N VAL A 190 -28.07 -7.90 -12.47
CA VAL A 190 -28.72 -6.60 -12.72
C VAL A 190 -29.91 -6.41 -11.79
N GLU A 191 -30.71 -7.45 -11.64
CA GLU A 191 -31.88 -7.45 -10.77
C GLU A 191 -31.50 -7.33 -9.30
N ALA A 192 -30.54 -8.12 -8.82
CA ALA A 192 -30.08 -8.06 -7.43
C ALA A 192 -29.55 -6.66 -7.08
N ARG A 193 -28.74 -6.07 -7.96
CA ARG A 193 -28.26 -4.70 -7.81
C ARG A 193 -29.41 -3.71 -7.69
N ARG A 194 -30.42 -3.84 -8.56
CA ARG A 194 -31.60 -2.96 -8.53
C ARG A 194 -32.37 -3.09 -7.22
N ALA A 195 -32.61 -4.30 -6.74
CA ALA A 195 -33.30 -4.53 -5.47
C ALA A 195 -32.56 -3.89 -4.29
N ILE A 196 -31.23 -4.09 -4.23
CA ILE A 196 -30.36 -3.50 -3.20
C ILE A 196 -30.40 -1.96 -3.25
N GLU A 197 -30.14 -1.38 -4.43
CA GLU A 197 -30.05 0.08 -4.58
C GLU A 197 -31.40 0.79 -4.36
N LEU A 198 -32.53 0.15 -4.66
CA LEU A 198 -33.85 0.69 -4.35
C LEU A 198 -34.12 0.66 -2.84
N ALA A 199 -33.83 -0.44 -2.17
CA ALA A 199 -34.04 -0.56 -0.73
C ALA A 199 -33.12 0.40 0.06
N LEU A 200 -31.85 0.56 -0.34
CA LEU A 200 -30.91 1.50 0.29
C LEU A 200 -31.30 2.99 0.18
N LYS A 201 -32.19 3.35 -0.74
CA LYS A 201 -32.71 4.73 -0.86
C LYS A 201 -33.77 5.06 0.18
N ARG A 202 -34.36 4.05 0.81
CA ARG A 202 -35.41 4.24 1.81
C ARG A 202 -34.81 4.49 3.20
N PRO A 203 -35.46 5.28 4.07
CA PRO A 203 -34.95 5.56 5.42
C PRO A 203 -34.72 4.30 6.27
N ASP A 204 -35.60 3.31 6.15
CA ASP A 204 -35.54 2.01 6.85
C ASP A 204 -34.46 1.06 6.28
N GLY A 205 -34.16 1.17 4.99
CA GLY A 205 -33.09 0.40 4.34
C GLY A 205 -31.69 1.05 4.44
N TYR A 206 -31.60 2.36 4.67
CA TYR A 206 -30.35 3.13 4.57
C TYR A 206 -29.20 2.59 5.43
N ASN A 207 -29.51 2.20 6.67
CA ASN A 207 -28.57 1.62 7.63
C ASN A 207 -28.82 0.12 7.85
N HIS A 208 -29.41 -0.58 6.89
CA HIS A 208 -29.67 -2.01 7.02
C HIS A 208 -28.37 -2.80 6.80
N PRO A 209 -27.96 -3.67 7.75
CA PRO A 209 -26.66 -4.35 7.70
C PRO A 209 -26.52 -5.26 6.48
N ALA A 210 -27.54 -6.09 6.20
CA ALA A 210 -27.52 -6.97 5.02
C ALA A 210 -27.45 -6.20 3.69
N LEU A 211 -28.25 -5.14 3.50
CA LEU A 211 -28.22 -4.36 2.25
C LEU A 211 -26.87 -3.68 2.04
N CYS A 212 -26.27 -3.12 3.10
CA CYS A 212 -24.94 -2.52 2.99
C CYS A 212 -23.86 -3.57 2.66
N HIS A 213 -23.92 -4.73 3.33
CA HIS A 213 -23.04 -5.87 3.07
C HIS A 213 -23.17 -6.40 1.64
N LEU A 214 -24.40 -6.69 1.18
CA LEU A 214 -24.65 -7.22 -0.16
C LEU A 214 -24.29 -6.21 -1.26
N HIS A 215 -24.46 -4.90 -1.02
CA HIS A 215 -24.04 -3.88 -1.97
C HIS A 215 -22.52 -3.86 -2.20
N ILE A 216 -21.74 -4.14 -1.15
CA ILE A 216 -20.29 -4.28 -1.26
C ILE A 216 -19.95 -5.48 -2.14
N HIS A 217 -20.46 -6.67 -1.82
CA HIS A 217 -20.22 -7.88 -2.63
C HIS A 217 -20.70 -7.72 -4.08
N MET A 218 -21.83 -7.04 -4.28
CA MET A 218 -22.37 -6.74 -5.60
C MET A 218 -21.40 -5.92 -6.45
N LEU A 219 -20.67 -4.98 -5.85
CA LEU A 219 -19.84 -4.02 -6.61
C LEU A 219 -18.34 -4.28 -6.52
N GLU A 220 -17.88 -5.17 -5.64
CA GLU A 220 -16.46 -5.48 -5.45
C GLU A 220 -15.77 -5.95 -6.75
N MET A 221 -16.47 -6.62 -7.65
CA MET A 221 -15.94 -7.08 -8.95
C MET A 221 -16.29 -6.15 -10.13
N SER A 222 -17.12 -5.12 -9.88
CA SER A 222 -17.62 -4.25 -10.94
C SER A 222 -16.54 -3.26 -11.42
N PRO A 223 -16.70 -2.61 -12.59
CA PRO A 223 -15.81 -1.52 -12.99
C PRO A 223 -16.03 -0.21 -12.21
N PHE A 224 -17.01 -0.15 -11.30
CA PHE A 224 -17.39 1.04 -10.52
C PHE A 224 -17.58 0.73 -9.02
N PRO A 225 -16.58 0.12 -8.35
CA PRO A 225 -16.67 -0.24 -6.93
C PRO A 225 -16.94 0.97 -6.03
N GLU A 226 -16.56 2.18 -6.44
CA GLU A 226 -16.80 3.42 -5.71
C GLU A 226 -18.28 3.72 -5.40
N LEU A 227 -19.21 3.15 -6.17
CA LEU A 227 -20.64 3.30 -5.88
C LEU A 227 -21.07 2.63 -4.56
N ALA A 228 -20.30 1.66 -4.07
CA ALA A 228 -20.53 1.02 -2.77
C ALA A 228 -19.88 1.75 -1.58
N LEU A 229 -19.04 2.78 -1.80
CA LEU A 229 -18.35 3.50 -0.71
C LEU A 229 -19.32 4.01 0.38
N PRO A 230 -20.48 4.62 0.07
CA PRO A 230 -21.41 5.04 1.12
C PRO A 230 -21.96 3.88 1.96
N ALA A 231 -22.19 2.71 1.35
CA ALA A 231 -22.63 1.52 2.06
C ALA A 231 -21.50 0.94 2.93
N ALA A 232 -20.29 0.91 2.40
CA ALA A 232 -19.08 0.51 3.13
C ALA A 232 -18.84 1.42 4.35
N ASP A 233 -18.95 2.73 4.19
CA ASP A 233 -18.77 3.71 5.29
C ASP A 233 -19.82 3.54 6.39
N ARG A 234 -21.08 3.27 6.04
CA ARG A 234 -22.14 2.99 7.02
C ARG A 234 -21.95 1.66 7.74
N LEU A 235 -21.43 0.64 7.06
CA LEU A 235 -21.29 -0.69 7.64
C LEU A 235 -20.21 -0.73 8.75
N ARG A 236 -19.19 0.14 8.66
CA ARG A 236 -18.12 0.27 9.67
C ARG A 236 -18.71 0.69 11.02
N GLY A 237 -18.83 -0.26 11.94
CA GLY A 237 -19.39 -0.06 13.27
C GLY A 237 -20.90 -0.31 13.39
N LEU A 238 -21.59 -0.71 12.33
CA LEU A 238 -23.01 -1.05 12.40
C LEU A 238 -23.27 -2.35 13.17
N VAL A 239 -22.34 -3.31 13.08
CA VAL A 239 -22.34 -4.59 13.81
C VAL A 239 -20.96 -4.77 14.46
N PRO A 240 -20.69 -4.13 15.62
CA PRO A 240 -19.34 -4.00 16.17
C PRO A 240 -18.61 -5.31 16.51
N ASP A 241 -19.32 -6.35 16.95
CA ASP A 241 -18.72 -7.66 17.23
C ASP A 241 -18.91 -8.66 16.09
N GLY A 242 -19.49 -8.24 14.96
CA GLY A 242 -19.58 -9.03 13.73
C GLY A 242 -18.33 -8.81 12.87
N SER A 243 -17.27 -9.58 13.09
CA SER A 243 -15.98 -9.39 12.40
C SER A 243 -16.09 -9.34 10.87
N HIS A 244 -16.95 -10.18 10.29
CA HIS A 244 -17.22 -10.16 8.85
C HIS A 244 -17.73 -8.79 8.40
N MET A 245 -18.69 -8.20 9.14
CA MET A 245 -19.27 -6.89 8.82
C MET A 245 -18.23 -5.77 8.89
N LEU A 246 -17.29 -5.85 9.84
CA LEU A 246 -16.17 -4.91 9.93
C LEU A 246 -15.17 -5.08 8.78
N HIS A 247 -14.95 -6.33 8.34
CA HIS A 247 -14.06 -6.65 7.24
C HIS A 247 -14.62 -6.24 5.87
N MET A 248 -15.92 -6.44 5.62
CA MET A 248 -16.54 -6.25 4.31
C MET A 248 -16.19 -4.93 3.60
N PRO A 249 -16.21 -3.75 4.26
CA PRO A 249 -15.82 -2.48 3.64
C PRO A 249 -14.45 -2.48 2.95
N THR A 250 -13.54 -3.35 3.41
CA THR A 250 -12.15 -3.44 2.93
C THR A 250 -12.07 -3.90 1.47
N HIS A 251 -13.05 -4.67 0.99
CA HIS A 251 -13.18 -5.07 -0.41
C HIS A 251 -13.28 -3.86 -1.34
N ILE A 252 -14.07 -2.85 -0.96
CA ILE A 252 -14.21 -1.60 -1.72
C ILE A 252 -12.97 -0.73 -1.53
N ASP A 253 -12.42 -0.65 -0.32
CA ASP A 253 -11.22 0.13 -0.04
C ASP A 253 -10.05 -0.29 -0.93
N VAL A 254 -9.74 -1.58 -0.97
CA VAL A 254 -8.70 -2.13 -1.86
C VAL A 254 -9.05 -1.86 -3.33
N ALA A 255 -10.33 -1.97 -3.70
CA ALA A 255 -10.79 -1.74 -5.07
C ALA A 255 -10.65 -0.28 -5.57
N VAL A 256 -10.66 0.69 -4.64
CA VAL A 256 -10.42 2.11 -4.93
C VAL A 256 -9.02 2.58 -4.54
N GLY A 257 -8.18 1.68 -3.99
CA GLY A 257 -6.80 1.97 -3.59
C GLY A 257 -6.65 2.65 -2.23
N ASP A 258 -7.65 2.59 -1.34
CA ASP A 258 -7.56 3.07 0.04
C ASP A 258 -7.05 1.98 1.00
N TYR A 259 -5.81 1.56 0.78
CA TYR A 259 -5.18 0.52 1.59
C TYR A 259 -5.10 0.86 3.09
N ARG A 260 -5.08 2.16 3.44
CA ARG A 260 -5.05 2.60 4.83
C ARG A 260 -6.32 2.17 5.56
N ARG A 261 -7.51 2.54 5.04
CA ARG A 261 -8.79 2.11 5.64
C ARG A 261 -8.92 0.59 5.67
N SER A 262 -8.42 -0.09 4.64
CA SER A 262 -8.39 -1.54 4.62
C SER A 262 -7.59 -2.14 5.78
N VAL A 263 -6.43 -1.57 6.15
CA VAL A 263 -5.66 -2.04 7.32
C VAL A 263 -6.44 -1.80 8.61
N ASP A 264 -7.04 -0.61 8.76
CA ASP A 264 -7.73 -0.19 9.98
C ASP A 264 -8.98 -1.07 10.24
N SER A 265 -9.86 -1.23 9.24
CA SER A 265 -11.08 -2.05 9.38
C SER A 265 -10.79 -3.55 9.55
N ASN A 266 -9.76 -4.08 8.89
CA ASN A 266 -9.35 -5.47 9.16
C ASN A 266 -8.75 -5.66 10.56
N HIS A 267 -8.09 -4.64 11.10
CA HIS A 267 -7.60 -4.72 12.48
C HIS A 267 -8.78 -4.79 13.47
N GLU A 268 -9.82 -3.99 13.27
CA GLU A 268 -11.06 -4.06 14.07
C GLU A 268 -11.74 -5.42 13.93
N ALA A 269 -11.81 -5.98 12.71
CA ALA A 269 -12.35 -7.32 12.48
C ALA A 269 -11.58 -8.40 13.25
N ILE A 270 -10.25 -8.33 13.27
CA ILE A 270 -9.40 -9.25 14.05
C ILE A 270 -9.68 -9.13 15.56
N VAL A 271 -9.88 -7.91 16.07
CA VAL A 271 -10.22 -7.68 17.49
C VAL A 271 -11.60 -8.28 17.83
N ALA A 272 -12.60 -8.09 16.95
CA ALA A 272 -13.93 -8.67 17.12
C ALA A 272 -13.89 -10.21 17.10
N ASP A 273 -13.10 -10.81 16.19
CA ASP A 273 -12.90 -12.26 16.18
C ASP A 273 -12.18 -12.75 17.42
N ASP A 274 -11.11 -12.10 17.86
CA ASP A 274 -10.41 -12.50 19.09
C ASP A 274 -11.37 -12.52 20.29
N LYS A 275 -12.28 -11.54 20.38
CA LYS A 275 -13.34 -11.52 21.39
C LYS A 275 -14.30 -12.72 21.28
N TYR A 276 -14.72 -13.09 20.08
CA TYR A 276 -15.59 -14.24 19.83
C TYR A 276 -14.89 -15.57 20.16
N PHE A 277 -13.72 -15.81 19.58
CA PHE A 277 -12.96 -17.06 19.70
C PHE A 277 -12.37 -17.28 21.10
N THR A 278 -12.33 -16.27 21.97
CA THR A 278 -11.97 -16.43 23.39
C THR A 278 -13.12 -17.05 24.20
N ARG A 279 -14.36 -16.97 23.70
CA ARG A 279 -15.58 -17.37 24.45
C ARG A 279 -16.28 -18.57 23.83
N GLU A 280 -16.25 -18.67 22.50
CA GLU A 280 -17.07 -19.60 21.74
C GLU A 280 -16.24 -20.48 20.81
N ASP A 281 -16.71 -21.71 20.62
CA ASP A 281 -16.25 -22.54 19.52
C ASP A 281 -16.92 -22.11 18.21
N ALA A 282 -16.09 -21.92 17.19
CA ALA A 282 -16.51 -21.52 15.87
C ALA A 282 -16.73 -22.72 14.94
N SER A 283 -17.61 -22.54 13.95
CA SER A 283 -17.62 -23.45 12.81
C SER A 283 -16.30 -23.36 12.04
N ILE A 284 -15.93 -24.46 11.40
CA ILE A 284 -14.72 -24.53 10.56
C ILE A 284 -14.71 -23.43 9.49
N GLN A 285 -15.87 -23.13 8.89
CA GLN A 285 -16.02 -22.06 7.91
C GLN A 285 -15.71 -20.67 8.50
N TYR A 286 -16.17 -20.41 9.71
CA TYR A 286 -15.94 -19.11 10.36
C TYR A 286 -14.46 -18.93 10.73
N THR A 287 -13.76 -20.01 11.10
CA THR A 287 -12.29 -20.01 11.25
C THR A 287 -11.58 -19.65 9.94
N ALA A 288 -12.05 -20.16 8.79
CA ALA A 288 -11.49 -19.79 7.49
C ALA A 288 -11.69 -18.29 7.18
N TYR A 289 -12.82 -17.70 7.58
CA TYR A 289 -13.00 -16.26 7.44
C TYR A 289 -12.06 -15.44 8.31
N ARG A 290 -11.81 -15.86 9.55
CA ARG A 290 -10.79 -15.22 10.41
C ARG A 290 -9.42 -15.15 9.71
N VAL A 291 -9.00 -16.25 9.08
CA VAL A 291 -7.76 -16.30 8.28
C VAL A 291 -7.80 -15.28 7.13
N HIS A 292 -8.92 -15.20 6.43
CA HIS A 292 -9.10 -14.28 5.31
C HIS A 292 -8.94 -12.80 5.70
N TYR A 293 -9.51 -12.36 6.83
CA TYR A 293 -9.40 -10.96 7.28
C TYR A 293 -7.97 -10.58 7.64
N ILE A 294 -7.25 -11.50 8.27
CA ILE A 294 -5.83 -11.31 8.61
C ILE A 294 -4.99 -11.19 7.32
N CYS A 295 -5.27 -12.03 6.33
CA CYS A 295 -4.61 -11.93 5.03
C CYS A 295 -4.94 -10.61 4.30
N ALA A 296 -6.19 -10.14 4.36
CA ALA A 296 -6.59 -8.85 3.80
C ALA A 296 -5.84 -7.67 4.46
N LYS A 297 -5.67 -7.69 5.79
CA LYS A 297 -4.80 -6.72 6.51
C LYS A 297 -3.37 -6.78 5.99
N LEU A 298 -2.80 -7.98 5.89
CA LEU A 298 -1.43 -8.21 5.44
C LEU A 298 -1.21 -7.63 4.03
N TYR A 299 -2.09 -7.97 3.09
CA TYR A 299 -2.01 -7.49 1.71
C TYR A 299 -2.10 -5.96 1.64
N ALA A 300 -3.08 -5.35 2.31
CA ALA A 300 -3.21 -3.90 2.33
C ALA A 300 -1.99 -3.19 2.96
N ALA A 301 -1.42 -3.77 4.03
CA ALA A 301 -0.20 -3.28 4.64
C ALA A 301 1.00 -3.36 3.69
N MET A 302 1.15 -4.45 2.93
CA MET A 302 2.17 -4.58 1.88
C MET A 302 1.98 -3.51 0.79
N MET A 303 0.76 -3.30 0.30
CA MET A 303 0.47 -2.35 -0.77
C MET A 303 0.59 -0.89 -0.36
N SER A 304 0.53 -0.59 0.95
CA SER A 304 0.75 0.75 1.53
C SER A 304 2.15 0.95 2.16
N GLY A 305 3.05 -0.03 2.09
CA GLY A 305 4.42 0.11 2.62
C GLY A 305 4.56 -0.01 4.14
N ARG A 306 3.54 -0.54 4.83
CA ARG A 306 3.50 -0.71 6.29
C ARG A 306 4.09 -2.07 6.72
N PHE A 307 5.42 -2.16 6.77
CA PHE A 307 6.13 -3.42 7.09
C PHE A 307 5.69 -4.04 8.42
N THR A 308 5.65 -3.25 9.49
CA THR A 308 5.31 -3.75 10.84
C THR A 308 3.92 -4.34 10.90
N ASP A 309 2.93 -3.69 10.27
CA ASP A 309 1.55 -4.20 10.21
C ASP A 309 1.44 -5.48 9.37
N ALA A 310 2.18 -5.56 8.27
CA ALA A 310 2.21 -6.75 7.43
C ALA A 310 2.83 -7.95 8.16
N MET A 311 3.93 -7.74 8.87
CA MET A 311 4.57 -8.78 9.70
C MET A 311 3.68 -9.21 10.86
N SER A 312 3.07 -8.27 11.57
CA SER A 312 2.13 -8.57 12.66
C SER A 312 0.95 -9.42 12.18
N ALA A 313 0.42 -9.15 10.99
CA ALA A 313 -0.62 -9.98 10.39
C ALA A 313 -0.09 -11.38 10.00
N ALA A 314 1.13 -11.48 9.47
CA ALA A 314 1.74 -12.77 9.14
C ALA A 314 1.96 -13.64 10.38
N GLU A 315 2.41 -13.06 11.48
CA GLU A 315 2.56 -13.73 12.78
C GLU A 315 1.20 -14.15 13.36
N LYS A 316 0.16 -13.33 13.18
CA LYS A 316 -1.21 -13.70 13.58
C LYS A 316 -1.74 -14.88 12.77
N LEU A 317 -1.40 -15.01 11.48
CA LEU A 317 -1.73 -16.21 10.69
C LEU A 317 -1.07 -17.46 11.28
N GLU A 318 0.22 -17.38 11.65
CA GLU A 318 0.94 -18.50 12.31
C GLU A 318 0.30 -18.90 13.65
N GLN A 319 -0.31 -17.97 14.38
CA GLN A 319 -1.02 -18.25 15.63
C GLN A 319 -2.39 -18.90 15.42
N VAL A 320 -3.12 -18.52 14.36
CA VAL A 320 -4.47 -18.99 14.09
C VAL A 320 -4.48 -20.32 13.32
N ILE A 321 -3.51 -20.51 12.42
CA ILE A 321 -3.37 -21.72 11.61
C ILE A 321 -2.38 -22.65 12.31
N ASP A 322 -2.86 -23.34 13.34
CA ASP A 322 -2.07 -24.30 14.10
C ASP A 322 -2.17 -25.73 13.53
N ALA A 323 -1.36 -26.64 14.08
CA ALA A 323 -1.36 -28.04 13.68
C ALA A 323 -2.72 -28.72 13.92
N LYS A 324 -3.49 -28.29 14.92
CA LYS A 324 -4.82 -28.83 15.21
C LYS A 324 -5.78 -28.50 14.07
N LEU A 325 -5.81 -27.25 13.60
CA LEU A 325 -6.62 -26.84 12.46
C LEU A 325 -6.21 -27.59 11.19
N LEU A 326 -4.90 -27.69 10.91
CA LEU A 326 -4.41 -28.36 9.71
C LEU A 326 -4.67 -29.89 9.70
N SER A 327 -4.84 -30.50 10.88
CA SER A 327 -5.18 -31.93 11.00
C SER A 327 -6.65 -32.26 10.75
N VAL A 328 -7.53 -31.27 10.61
CA VAL A 328 -8.95 -31.51 10.31
C VAL A 328 -9.11 -32.01 8.88
N THR A 329 -9.70 -33.19 8.70
CA THR A 329 -9.83 -33.86 7.39
C THR A 329 -11.21 -33.70 6.75
N VAL A 330 -12.23 -33.25 7.51
CA VAL A 330 -13.60 -33.07 7.01
C VAL A 330 -14.20 -31.74 7.52
N PRO A 331 -14.29 -30.70 6.66
CA PRO A 331 -13.58 -30.57 5.38
C PRO A 331 -12.04 -30.53 5.61
N PRO A 332 -11.24 -30.87 4.58
CA PRO A 332 -9.78 -30.95 4.70
C PRO A 332 -9.17 -29.56 4.87
N MET A 333 -8.97 -29.10 6.11
CA MET A 333 -8.65 -27.69 6.37
C MET A 333 -7.29 -27.26 5.87
N ALA A 334 -6.32 -28.16 5.81
CA ALA A 334 -5.06 -27.86 5.15
C ALA A 334 -5.26 -27.43 3.68
N ASP A 335 -6.31 -27.89 2.97
CA ASP A 335 -6.59 -27.47 1.59
C ASP A 335 -7.05 -26.02 1.52
N PHE A 336 -7.71 -25.52 2.58
CA PHE A 336 -8.31 -24.19 2.60
C PHE A 336 -7.39 -23.11 3.17
N VAL A 337 -6.55 -23.45 4.15
CA VAL A 337 -5.83 -22.41 4.94
C VAL A 337 -4.31 -22.53 4.96
N GLU A 338 -3.71 -23.66 4.58
CA GLU A 338 -2.25 -23.83 4.73
C GLU A 338 -1.44 -22.82 3.90
N SER A 339 -1.91 -22.48 2.69
CA SER A 339 -1.24 -21.54 1.79
C SER A 339 -0.98 -20.16 2.40
N PHE A 340 -1.85 -19.72 3.33
CA PHE A 340 -1.72 -18.43 3.99
C PHE A 340 -0.50 -18.33 4.90
N LEU A 341 0.05 -19.45 5.39
CA LEU A 341 1.29 -19.45 6.17
C LEU A 341 2.50 -19.02 5.32
N GLY A 342 2.45 -19.22 3.99
CA GLY A 342 3.46 -18.72 3.06
C GLY A 342 3.54 -17.19 2.96
N SER A 343 2.54 -16.46 3.46
CA SER A 343 2.45 -14.99 3.34
C SER A 343 3.62 -14.26 3.98
N LYS A 344 4.21 -14.81 5.06
CA LYS A 344 5.39 -14.23 5.71
C LYS A 344 6.57 -14.09 4.75
N ALA A 345 6.79 -15.10 3.90
CA ALA A 345 7.82 -15.05 2.87
C ALA A 345 7.54 -13.91 1.87
N HIS A 346 6.29 -13.74 1.43
CA HIS A 346 5.90 -12.65 0.55
C HIS A 346 6.09 -11.25 1.16
N VAL A 347 5.79 -11.07 2.45
CA VAL A 347 6.06 -9.81 3.15
C VAL A 347 7.55 -9.50 3.09
N LEU A 348 8.42 -10.45 3.43
CA LEU A 348 9.86 -10.23 3.40
C LEU A 348 10.38 -9.92 1.98
N VAL A 349 9.87 -10.61 0.95
CA VAL A 349 10.24 -10.34 -0.45
C VAL A 349 9.85 -8.91 -0.83
N ARG A 350 8.61 -8.50 -0.53
CA ARG A 350 8.11 -7.16 -0.88
C ARG A 350 8.96 -6.04 -0.29
N PHE A 351 9.46 -6.23 0.92
CA PHE A 351 10.26 -5.24 1.61
C PHE A 351 11.77 -5.45 1.47
N GLY A 352 12.20 -6.32 0.55
CA GLY A 352 13.61 -6.55 0.23
C GLY A 352 14.43 -7.09 1.41
N ARG A 353 13.83 -7.86 2.32
CA ARG A 353 14.49 -8.41 3.51
C ARG A 353 15.21 -9.72 3.18
N TRP A 354 16.15 -9.65 2.24
CA TRP A 354 16.83 -10.81 1.68
C TRP A 354 17.49 -11.68 2.75
N GLU A 355 18.23 -11.08 3.68
CA GLU A 355 18.90 -11.82 4.76
C GLU A 355 17.94 -12.42 5.79
N GLU A 356 16.73 -11.89 5.97
CA GLU A 356 15.72 -12.53 6.82
C GLU A 356 15.10 -13.74 6.13
N ILE A 357 14.91 -13.68 4.81
CA ILE A 357 14.40 -14.81 4.02
C ILE A 357 15.37 -16.00 4.10
N LEU A 358 16.68 -15.76 3.99
CA LEU A 358 17.68 -16.82 4.09
C LEU A 358 17.69 -17.49 5.48
N ARG A 359 17.22 -16.80 6.52
CA ARG A 359 17.10 -17.31 7.89
C ARG A 359 15.78 -18.03 8.18
N LEU A 360 14.76 -17.90 7.33
CA LEU A 360 13.50 -18.64 7.48
C LEU A 360 13.81 -20.13 7.52
N GLN A 361 13.20 -20.86 8.45
CA GLN A 361 13.35 -22.31 8.53
C GLN A 361 12.30 -23.00 7.65
N LEU A 362 12.69 -24.08 6.98
CA LEU A 362 11.72 -24.91 6.28
C LEU A 362 10.94 -25.75 7.31
N PRO A 363 9.63 -25.95 7.13
CA PRO A 363 8.85 -26.85 7.97
C PRO A 363 9.44 -28.27 7.99
N SER A 364 9.37 -28.93 9.14
CA SER A 364 9.79 -30.32 9.28
C SER A 364 8.86 -31.27 8.52
N ASP A 365 7.54 -31.05 8.62
CA ASP A 365 6.53 -31.78 7.84
C ASP A 365 6.20 -31.04 6.54
N ARG A 366 6.97 -31.33 5.50
CA ARG A 366 6.76 -30.70 4.18
C ARG A 366 5.54 -31.24 3.43
N SER A 367 4.90 -32.30 3.92
CA SER A 367 3.70 -32.87 3.30
C SER A 367 2.46 -32.07 3.68
N VAL A 368 2.32 -31.73 4.96
CA VAL A 368 1.25 -30.84 5.45
C VAL A 368 1.54 -29.42 5.01
N TYR A 369 2.76 -28.92 5.26
CA TYR A 369 3.18 -27.54 4.96
C TYR A 369 3.79 -27.39 3.57
N CYS A 370 3.19 -28.04 2.58
CA CYS A 370 3.73 -28.13 1.22
C CYS A 370 3.81 -26.75 0.52
N VAL A 371 2.79 -25.91 0.69
CA VAL A 371 2.76 -24.57 0.07
C VAL A 371 3.71 -23.65 0.79
N THR A 372 3.73 -23.67 2.13
CA THR A 372 4.68 -22.89 2.94
C THR A 372 6.12 -23.22 2.54
N THR A 373 6.44 -24.50 2.35
CA THR A 373 7.76 -24.96 1.88
C THR A 373 8.09 -24.37 0.51
N ALA A 374 7.17 -24.46 -0.46
CA ALA A 374 7.36 -23.89 -1.79
C ALA A 374 7.55 -22.36 -1.73
N SER A 375 6.73 -21.64 -0.97
CA SER A 375 6.81 -20.17 -0.84
C SER A 375 8.11 -19.69 -0.21
N ILE A 376 8.64 -20.41 0.79
CA ILE A 376 9.96 -20.10 1.39
C ILE A 376 11.07 -20.33 0.37
N LEU A 377 11.04 -21.44 -0.38
CA LEU A 377 12.05 -21.74 -1.40
C LEU A 377 12.00 -20.72 -2.55
N TYR A 378 10.80 -20.33 -3.00
CA TYR A 378 10.60 -19.24 -3.95
C TYR A 378 11.26 -17.94 -3.47
N ALA A 379 10.95 -17.52 -2.24
CA ALA A 379 11.51 -16.31 -1.66
C ALA A 379 13.04 -16.39 -1.54
N ARG A 380 13.58 -17.54 -1.11
CA ARG A 380 15.03 -17.76 -1.03
C ARG A 380 15.70 -17.68 -2.40
N GLY A 381 15.10 -18.26 -3.43
CA GLY A 381 15.60 -18.15 -4.81
C GLY A 381 15.68 -16.70 -5.27
N LEU A 382 14.66 -15.90 -4.99
CA LEU A 382 14.66 -14.45 -5.27
C LEU A 382 15.72 -13.71 -4.46
N ALA A 383 15.83 -13.99 -3.16
CA ALA A 383 16.82 -13.36 -2.29
C ALA A 383 18.26 -13.62 -2.77
N LEU A 384 18.60 -14.89 -3.05
CA LEU A 384 19.92 -15.27 -3.57
C LEU A 384 20.19 -14.62 -4.94
N SER A 385 19.18 -14.58 -5.81
CA SER A 385 19.28 -13.90 -7.10
C SER A 385 19.57 -12.41 -6.94
N ALA A 386 18.81 -11.72 -6.07
CA ALA A 386 18.98 -10.30 -5.78
C ALA A 386 20.34 -9.98 -5.14
N LEU A 387 20.89 -10.90 -4.33
CA LEU A 387 22.22 -10.79 -3.72
C LEU A 387 23.38 -11.19 -4.65
N GLY A 388 23.10 -11.55 -5.91
CA GLY A 388 24.12 -11.95 -6.88
C GLY A 388 24.69 -13.37 -6.66
N ARG A 389 24.10 -14.17 -5.77
CA ARG A 389 24.51 -15.55 -5.46
C ARG A 389 23.89 -16.53 -6.47
N ILE A 390 24.22 -16.33 -7.75
CA ILE A 390 23.54 -16.99 -8.88
C ILE A 390 23.58 -18.53 -8.81
N PRO A 391 24.72 -19.20 -8.55
CA PRO A 391 24.76 -20.66 -8.50
C PRO A 391 23.85 -21.25 -7.41
N GLU A 392 23.77 -20.57 -6.27
CA GLU A 392 22.90 -20.97 -5.16
C GLU A 392 21.43 -20.71 -5.49
N ALA A 393 21.12 -19.58 -6.16
CA ALA A 393 19.78 -19.29 -6.63
C ALA A 393 19.27 -20.35 -7.63
N GLU A 394 20.12 -20.82 -8.55
CA GLU A 394 19.79 -21.90 -9.50
C GLU A 394 19.56 -23.24 -8.79
N ALA A 395 20.33 -23.55 -7.74
CA ALA A 395 20.12 -24.74 -6.92
C ALA A 395 18.77 -24.68 -6.17
N VAL A 396 18.50 -23.56 -5.49
CA VAL A 396 17.23 -23.35 -4.77
C VAL A 396 16.04 -23.29 -5.72
N GLN A 397 16.19 -22.76 -6.93
CA GLN A 397 15.13 -22.78 -7.94
C GLN A 397 14.71 -24.23 -8.29
N LYS A 398 15.67 -25.16 -8.40
CA LYS A 398 15.35 -26.59 -8.63
C LYS A 398 14.60 -27.20 -7.46
N GLU A 399 14.99 -26.87 -6.23
CA GLU A 399 14.27 -27.29 -5.02
C GLU A 399 12.86 -26.72 -4.98
N PHE A 400 12.68 -25.44 -5.33
CA PHE A 400 11.38 -24.80 -5.45
C PHE A 400 10.49 -25.50 -6.46
N GLU A 401 10.98 -25.82 -7.67
CA GLU A 401 10.18 -26.52 -8.68
C GLU A 401 9.78 -27.92 -8.22
N ALA A 402 10.65 -28.63 -7.49
CA ALA A 402 10.31 -29.92 -6.89
C ALA A 402 9.23 -29.77 -5.80
N ALA A 403 9.35 -28.77 -4.91
CA ALA A 403 8.35 -28.49 -3.89
C ALA A 403 7.01 -28.08 -4.51
N ARG A 404 7.03 -27.24 -5.55
CA ARG A 404 5.84 -26.83 -6.30
C ARG A 404 5.13 -28.02 -6.93
N ALA A 405 5.88 -28.94 -7.55
CA ALA A 405 5.32 -30.15 -8.15
C ALA A 405 4.67 -31.10 -7.13
N ALA A 406 5.09 -31.03 -5.85
CA ALA A 406 4.53 -31.84 -4.77
C ALA A 406 3.24 -31.25 -4.17
N VAL A 407 2.88 -29.99 -4.48
CA VAL A 407 1.64 -29.36 -3.98
C VAL A 407 0.42 -30.01 -4.63
N PRO A 408 -0.51 -30.58 -3.85
CA PRO A 408 -1.74 -31.17 -4.40
C PRO A 408 -2.61 -30.14 -5.11
N THR A 409 -3.32 -30.56 -6.17
CA THR A 409 -4.27 -29.69 -6.89
C THR A 409 -5.51 -29.32 -6.06
N SER A 410 -5.71 -29.99 -4.91
CA SER A 410 -6.74 -29.65 -3.92
C SER A 410 -6.40 -28.41 -3.09
N ARG A 411 -5.11 -28.04 -2.96
CA ARG A 411 -4.69 -26.86 -2.21
C ARG A 411 -5.22 -25.60 -2.87
N LEU A 412 -5.85 -24.76 -2.06
CA LEU A 412 -6.41 -23.48 -2.47
C LEU A 412 -5.55 -22.34 -1.94
N ASN A 413 -5.40 -21.30 -2.76
CA ASN A 413 -4.90 -20.01 -2.31
C ASN A 413 -6.03 -19.20 -1.66
N SER A 414 -7.18 -19.23 -2.32
CA SER A 414 -8.42 -18.59 -1.93
C SER A 414 -9.53 -19.17 -2.80
N ILE A 415 -10.80 -19.02 -2.44
CA ILE A 415 -11.88 -19.53 -3.30
C ILE A 415 -12.15 -18.51 -4.42
N PRO A 416 -12.07 -18.88 -5.72
CA PRO A 416 -11.88 -20.24 -6.29
C PRO A 416 -10.46 -20.56 -6.82
N CYS A 417 -9.45 -19.75 -6.52
CA CYS A 417 -8.06 -19.88 -6.97
C CYS A 417 -7.33 -21.10 -6.38
N LYS A 418 -6.82 -21.97 -7.25
CA LYS A 418 -5.95 -23.09 -6.85
C LYS A 418 -4.53 -22.62 -6.63
N GLU A 419 -3.87 -23.17 -5.61
CA GLU A 419 -2.50 -22.78 -5.27
C GLU A 419 -1.49 -23.18 -6.35
N VAL A 420 -1.72 -24.29 -7.04
CA VAL A 420 -0.85 -24.74 -8.15
C VAL A 420 -0.74 -23.70 -9.28
N ASP A 421 -1.81 -22.94 -9.54
CA ASP A 421 -1.83 -21.88 -10.54
C ASP A 421 -1.08 -20.64 -10.05
N VAL A 422 -1.23 -20.29 -8.76
CA VAL A 422 -0.51 -19.19 -8.10
C VAL A 422 0.99 -19.47 -8.07
N LEU A 423 1.40 -20.69 -7.72
CA LEU A 423 2.82 -21.08 -7.79
C LEU A 423 3.36 -21.15 -9.23
N GLY A 424 2.48 -21.25 -10.23
CA GLY A 424 2.84 -21.06 -11.64
C GLY A 424 3.31 -19.63 -11.93
N VAL A 425 2.68 -18.62 -11.31
CA VAL A 425 3.16 -17.23 -11.34
C VAL A 425 4.51 -17.12 -10.64
N ALA A 426 4.65 -17.71 -9.44
CA ALA A 426 5.89 -17.71 -8.68
C ALA A 426 7.07 -18.30 -9.46
N SER A 427 6.86 -19.44 -10.14
CA SER A 427 7.84 -20.09 -11.00
C SER A 427 8.32 -19.16 -12.12
N ALA A 428 7.39 -18.55 -12.85
CA ALA A 428 7.73 -17.63 -13.93
C ALA A 428 8.39 -16.34 -13.41
N MET A 429 7.97 -15.82 -12.25
CA MET A 429 8.59 -14.65 -11.63
C MET A 429 10.04 -14.93 -11.20
N LEU A 430 10.27 -16.01 -10.45
CA LEU A 430 11.61 -16.41 -10.02
C LEU A 430 12.55 -16.64 -11.22
N ALA A 431 12.08 -17.37 -12.24
CA ALA A 431 12.87 -17.60 -13.44
C ALA A 431 13.20 -16.29 -14.18
N GLY A 432 12.24 -15.36 -14.28
CA GLY A 432 12.45 -14.07 -14.92
C GLY A 432 13.46 -13.20 -14.20
N GLU A 433 13.36 -13.08 -12.88
CA GLU A 433 14.31 -12.31 -12.06
C GLU A 433 15.72 -12.93 -12.06
N LEU A 434 15.81 -14.27 -12.00
CA LEU A 434 17.09 -14.97 -12.04
C LEU A 434 17.81 -14.78 -13.38
N GLU A 435 17.11 -14.94 -14.50
CA GLU A 435 17.67 -14.68 -15.83
C GLU A 435 18.11 -13.22 -15.99
N TYR A 436 17.41 -12.27 -15.36
CA TYR A 436 17.83 -10.87 -15.36
C TYR A 436 19.19 -10.70 -14.68
N ARG A 437 19.38 -11.30 -13.49
CA ARG A 437 20.63 -11.21 -12.73
C ARG A 437 21.79 -11.98 -13.38
N LYS A 438 21.48 -12.96 -14.24
CA LYS A 438 22.44 -13.63 -15.14
C LYS A 438 22.87 -12.78 -16.34
N GLY A 439 22.25 -11.64 -16.58
CA GLY A 439 22.50 -10.79 -17.75
C GLY A 439 21.70 -11.18 -19.00
N ASN A 440 20.81 -12.18 -18.92
CA ASN A 440 20.01 -12.67 -20.03
C ASN A 440 18.72 -11.85 -20.20
N TYR A 441 18.86 -10.54 -20.44
CA TYR A 441 17.77 -9.58 -20.30
C TYR A 441 16.54 -9.83 -21.18
N ASP A 442 16.73 -10.26 -22.43
CA ASP A 442 15.57 -10.49 -23.31
C ASP A 442 14.77 -11.72 -22.88
N THR A 443 15.45 -12.80 -22.46
CA THR A 443 14.82 -13.97 -21.83
C THR A 443 14.08 -13.54 -20.57
N ALA A 444 14.74 -12.81 -19.67
CA ALA A 444 14.15 -12.32 -18.42
C ALA A 444 12.85 -11.54 -18.66
N PHE A 445 12.87 -10.54 -19.55
CA PHE A 445 11.69 -9.74 -19.84
C PHE A 445 10.59 -10.54 -20.55
N SER A 446 10.93 -11.54 -21.37
CA SER A 446 9.94 -12.42 -21.99
C SER A 446 9.24 -13.29 -20.93
N THR A 447 10.00 -13.84 -19.98
CA THR A 447 9.52 -14.68 -18.89
C THR A 447 8.65 -13.89 -17.90
N LEU A 448 9.05 -12.66 -17.55
CA LEU A 448 8.24 -11.79 -16.69
C LEU A 448 6.91 -11.36 -17.35
N ARG A 449 6.88 -11.15 -18.67
CA ARG A 449 5.62 -10.95 -19.39
C ARG A 449 4.73 -12.19 -19.38
N ARG A 450 5.33 -13.39 -19.43
CA ARG A 450 4.58 -14.65 -19.24
C ARG A 450 4.01 -14.73 -17.83
N ALA A 451 4.78 -14.36 -16.80
CA ALA A 451 4.31 -14.29 -15.42
C ALA A 451 3.11 -13.34 -15.26
N ILE A 452 3.12 -12.16 -15.90
CA ILE A 452 1.96 -11.26 -15.94
C ILE A 452 0.73 -11.92 -16.57
N LYS A 453 0.90 -12.65 -17.69
CA LYS A 453 -0.23 -13.37 -18.32
C LYS A 453 -0.82 -14.44 -17.40
N LEU A 454 0.03 -15.13 -16.64
CA LEU A 454 -0.42 -16.12 -15.65
C LEU A 454 -1.16 -15.43 -14.50
N GLU A 455 -0.62 -14.32 -13.98
CA GLU A 455 -1.27 -13.51 -12.93
C GLU A 455 -2.64 -13.00 -13.38
N ASP A 456 -2.74 -12.44 -14.59
CA ASP A 456 -3.98 -11.90 -15.15
C ASP A 456 -5.05 -12.98 -15.44
N ALA A 457 -4.63 -14.23 -15.59
CA ALA A 457 -5.51 -15.38 -15.83
C ALA A 457 -6.04 -16.01 -14.54
N LEU A 458 -5.53 -15.61 -13.36
CA LEU A 458 -6.05 -16.09 -12.09
C LEU A 458 -7.51 -15.62 -11.91
N PRO A 459 -8.39 -16.47 -11.35
CA PRO A 459 -9.75 -16.07 -11.01
C PRO A 459 -9.79 -14.88 -10.05
N TYR A 460 -10.92 -14.16 -10.03
CA TYR A 460 -11.13 -13.11 -9.04
C TYR A 460 -11.03 -13.67 -7.62
N SER A 461 -10.25 -13.00 -6.79
CA SER A 461 -10.25 -13.18 -5.35
C SER A 461 -9.90 -11.86 -4.68
N ASP A 462 -10.37 -11.69 -3.45
CA ASP A 462 -10.00 -10.61 -2.56
C ASP A 462 -9.43 -11.22 -1.27
N PRO A 463 -8.27 -10.77 -0.77
CA PRO A 463 -7.29 -9.99 -1.52
C PRO A 463 -6.81 -10.76 -2.79
N PRO A 464 -6.16 -10.08 -3.75
CA PRO A 464 -5.63 -10.74 -4.95
C PRO A 464 -4.74 -11.95 -4.59
N PRO A 465 -4.86 -13.07 -5.32
CA PRO A 465 -4.20 -14.33 -4.95
C PRO A 465 -2.66 -14.24 -5.01
N TRP A 466 -2.15 -13.45 -5.96
CA TRP A 466 -0.73 -13.14 -6.04
C TRP A 466 -0.40 -11.84 -5.29
N MET A 467 0.40 -11.94 -4.22
CA MET A 467 0.61 -10.83 -3.29
C MET A 467 1.52 -9.70 -3.80
N GLN A 468 2.45 -10.00 -4.71
CA GLN A 468 3.42 -9.03 -5.25
C GLN A 468 3.24 -8.89 -6.76
N PRO A 469 2.50 -7.90 -7.25
CA PRO A 469 2.21 -7.77 -8.67
C PRO A 469 3.47 -7.90 -9.54
N VAL A 470 3.45 -8.81 -10.53
CA VAL A 470 4.62 -9.08 -11.39
C VAL A 470 4.99 -7.83 -12.18
N ARG A 471 4.00 -7.00 -12.50
CA ARG A 471 4.17 -5.69 -13.12
C ARG A 471 5.15 -4.79 -12.37
N HIS A 472 5.21 -4.86 -11.03
CA HIS A 472 6.16 -4.06 -10.26
C HIS A 472 7.61 -4.50 -10.53
N ALA A 473 7.87 -5.81 -10.52
CA ALA A 473 9.19 -6.35 -10.81
C ALA A 473 9.61 -6.04 -12.25
N LEU A 474 8.74 -6.32 -13.23
CA LEU A 474 9.02 -6.01 -14.63
C LEU A 474 9.27 -4.51 -14.85
N GLY A 475 8.43 -3.64 -14.27
CA GLY A 475 8.57 -2.19 -14.38
C GLY A 475 9.90 -1.70 -13.83
N GLY A 476 10.30 -2.16 -12.65
CA GLY A 476 11.59 -1.82 -12.02
C GLY A 476 12.79 -2.29 -12.85
N LEU A 477 12.79 -3.54 -13.31
CA LEU A 477 13.89 -4.10 -14.12
C LEU A 477 13.98 -3.46 -15.52
N LEU A 478 12.86 -3.02 -16.10
CA LEU A 478 12.87 -2.23 -17.33
C LEU A 478 13.49 -0.85 -17.10
N LEU A 479 13.22 -0.21 -15.96
CA LEU A 479 13.83 1.07 -15.58
C LEU A 479 15.34 0.94 -15.41
N GLU A 480 15.82 -0.09 -14.72
CA GLU A 480 17.26 -0.38 -14.57
C GLU A 480 17.98 -0.45 -15.93
N GLN A 481 17.31 -0.99 -16.96
CA GLN A 481 17.85 -1.08 -18.33
C GLN A 481 17.53 0.14 -19.21
N ASN A 482 17.10 1.27 -18.62
CA ASN A 482 16.72 2.50 -19.32
C ASN A 482 15.60 2.27 -20.39
N ARG A 483 14.80 1.21 -20.26
CA ARG A 483 13.65 0.89 -21.14
C ARG A 483 12.39 1.65 -20.68
N VAL A 484 12.55 2.96 -20.49
CA VAL A 484 11.59 3.93 -19.93
C VAL A 484 10.17 3.78 -20.48
N GLY A 485 9.99 3.83 -21.81
CA GLY A 485 8.65 3.79 -22.41
C GLY A 485 7.91 2.46 -22.15
N LYS A 486 8.65 1.34 -22.05
CA LYS A 486 8.06 0.04 -21.71
C LYS A 486 7.71 -0.03 -20.22
N ALA A 487 8.54 0.54 -19.36
CA ALA A 487 8.26 0.61 -17.92
C ALA A 487 7.02 1.47 -17.62
N GLU A 488 6.86 2.60 -18.31
CA GLU A 488 5.68 3.46 -18.16
C GLU A 488 4.38 2.70 -18.42
N VAL A 489 4.30 1.95 -19.52
CA VAL A 489 3.11 1.17 -19.87
C VAL A 489 2.74 0.22 -18.74
N VAL A 490 3.73 -0.53 -18.22
CA VAL A 490 3.53 -1.50 -17.15
C VAL A 490 3.02 -0.85 -15.86
N PHE A 491 3.62 0.25 -15.41
CA PHE A 491 3.15 0.96 -14.21
C PHE A 491 1.78 1.61 -14.39
N ARG A 492 1.47 2.11 -15.60
CA ARG A 492 0.16 2.70 -15.88
C ARG A 492 -0.95 1.67 -15.94
N GLU A 493 -0.69 0.47 -16.47
CA GLU A 493 -1.63 -0.65 -16.39
C GLU A 493 -1.88 -1.04 -14.93
N ASP A 494 -0.80 -1.24 -14.17
CA ASP A 494 -0.89 -1.59 -12.76
C ASP A 494 -1.69 -0.57 -11.94
N LEU A 495 -1.50 0.73 -12.18
CA LEU A 495 -2.23 1.80 -11.50
C LEU A 495 -3.64 2.08 -12.07
N GLY A 496 -4.07 1.36 -13.10
CA GLY A 496 -5.38 1.58 -13.74
C GLY A 496 -5.47 2.89 -14.54
N MET A 497 -4.34 3.43 -14.99
CA MET A 497 -4.24 4.63 -15.81
C MET A 497 -4.25 4.36 -17.33
N SER A 498 -4.23 3.08 -17.72
CA SER A 498 -4.35 2.62 -19.10
C SER A 498 -5.82 2.44 -19.47
N ARG A 499 -6.26 3.04 -20.59
CA ARG A 499 -7.68 3.05 -20.99
C ARG A 499 -8.25 1.68 -21.33
N ASP A 500 -7.42 0.82 -21.92
CA ASP A 500 -7.83 -0.49 -22.42
C ASP A 500 -7.51 -1.62 -21.43
N PHE A 501 -7.06 -1.30 -20.21
CA PHE A 501 -6.73 -2.29 -19.19
C PHE A 501 -7.91 -2.48 -18.22
N PRO A 502 -8.33 -3.72 -17.94
CA PRO A 502 -9.46 -3.97 -17.06
C PRO A 502 -9.30 -3.35 -15.67
N ARG A 503 -10.26 -2.49 -15.30
CA ARG A 503 -10.25 -1.67 -14.07
C ARG A 503 -10.06 -2.49 -12.78
N ARG A 504 -10.51 -3.75 -12.75
CA ARG A 504 -10.41 -4.62 -11.57
C ARG A 504 -9.14 -5.48 -11.52
N ARG A 505 -8.37 -5.55 -12.61
CA ARG A 505 -7.03 -6.14 -12.57
C ARG A 505 -6.00 -5.17 -11.98
N ALA A 506 -6.22 -3.87 -12.13
CA ALA A 506 -5.38 -2.80 -11.59
C ALA A 506 -5.36 -2.73 -10.05
N LYS A 507 -4.22 -2.28 -9.51
CA LYS A 507 -3.93 -2.03 -8.09
C LYS A 507 -3.79 -0.52 -7.87
N LEU A 508 -4.91 0.19 -7.83
CA LEU A 508 -4.92 1.65 -7.77
C LEU A 508 -4.24 2.18 -6.52
N ASN A 509 -3.61 3.33 -6.66
CA ASN A 509 -2.97 4.07 -5.56
C ASN A 509 -1.97 3.25 -4.73
N ASN A 510 -1.48 2.12 -5.25
CA ASN A 510 -0.49 1.35 -4.53
C ASN A 510 0.84 2.11 -4.51
N VAL A 511 1.50 2.15 -3.35
CA VAL A 511 2.67 3.03 -3.15
C VAL A 511 3.83 2.68 -4.08
N TRP A 512 3.90 1.42 -4.52
CA TRP A 512 5.03 0.88 -5.28
C TRP A 512 4.94 1.19 -6.77
N GLY A 513 3.75 1.03 -7.37
CA GLY A 513 3.47 1.48 -8.72
C GLY A 513 3.57 3.00 -8.83
N LEU A 514 3.07 3.74 -7.83
CA LEU A 514 3.21 5.20 -7.76
C LEU A 514 4.68 5.62 -7.68
N HIS A 515 5.45 4.98 -6.81
CA HIS A 515 6.89 5.23 -6.68
C HIS A 515 7.63 4.94 -8.00
N GLY A 516 7.37 3.78 -8.64
CA GLY A 516 7.96 3.44 -9.93
C GLY A 516 7.65 4.46 -11.03
N LEU A 517 6.40 4.96 -11.09
CA LEU A 517 6.01 6.00 -12.04
C LEU A 517 6.66 7.36 -11.73
N ASP A 518 6.86 7.69 -10.46
CA ASP A 518 7.56 8.92 -10.06
C ASP A 518 9.06 8.85 -10.38
N LEU A 519 9.71 7.73 -10.07
CA LEU A 519 11.10 7.46 -10.47
C LEU A 519 11.27 7.59 -11.99
N LEU A 520 10.36 7.00 -12.77
CA LEU A 520 10.33 7.16 -14.22
C LEU A 520 10.24 8.64 -14.62
N ARG A 521 9.34 9.42 -14.02
CA ARG A 521 9.18 10.85 -14.34
C ARG A 521 10.44 11.64 -14.05
N ARG A 522 11.11 11.37 -12.93
CA ARG A 522 12.40 11.98 -12.56
C ARG A 522 13.48 11.59 -13.57
N HIS A 523 13.59 10.31 -13.90
CA HIS A 523 14.54 9.78 -14.87
C HIS A 523 14.36 10.43 -16.26
N ILE A 524 13.12 10.54 -16.74
CA ILE A 524 12.83 11.22 -18.02
C ILE A 524 13.26 12.69 -17.95
N ARG A 525 12.91 13.42 -16.87
CA ARG A 525 13.29 14.83 -16.72
C ARG A 525 14.80 15.03 -16.72
N THR A 526 15.54 14.14 -16.08
CA THR A 526 17.00 14.26 -15.93
C THR A 526 17.75 13.81 -17.19
N TYR A 527 17.36 12.69 -17.80
CA TYR A 527 18.16 12.01 -18.83
C TYR A 527 17.54 12.02 -20.23
N HIS A 528 16.25 12.34 -20.34
CA HIS A 528 15.53 12.40 -21.62
C HIS A 528 14.69 13.68 -21.71
N PRO A 529 15.30 14.89 -21.61
CA PRO A 529 14.56 16.15 -21.56
C PRO A 529 13.68 16.37 -22.79
N ASP A 530 14.07 15.85 -23.95
CA ASP A 530 13.30 15.91 -25.20
C ASP A 530 12.03 15.04 -25.17
N ARG A 531 11.99 14.05 -24.28
CA ARG A 531 10.84 13.17 -24.01
C ARG A 531 10.13 13.53 -22.71
N ALA A 532 10.65 14.50 -21.94
CA ALA A 532 9.98 14.99 -20.75
C ALA A 532 8.63 15.55 -21.17
N PRO A 533 7.51 15.04 -20.60
CA PRO A 533 6.25 15.74 -20.76
C PRO A 533 6.50 17.17 -20.29
N PRO A 534 6.07 18.20 -21.06
CA PRO A 534 6.29 19.58 -20.66
C PRO A 534 5.86 19.72 -19.21
N ALA A 535 6.75 20.29 -18.37
CA ALA A 535 6.54 20.45 -16.94
C ALA A 535 5.07 20.75 -16.71
N SER A 536 4.40 19.89 -15.92
CA SER A 536 2.94 19.96 -15.75
C SER A 536 2.60 21.43 -15.65
N ARG A 537 1.90 21.95 -16.66
CA ARG A 537 1.35 23.29 -16.55
C ARG A 537 0.50 23.18 -15.30
N ALA A 538 1.00 23.63 -14.15
CA ALA A 538 0.15 24.34 -13.21
C ALA A 538 -0.57 25.31 -14.14
N GLN A 539 -1.81 24.97 -14.49
CA GLN A 539 -2.54 25.69 -15.53
C GLN A 539 -2.69 27.09 -14.96
N LYS A 540 -1.79 28.00 -15.36
CA LYS A 540 -1.85 29.39 -14.91
C LYS A 540 -3.27 29.83 -15.18
N ALA A 541 -3.93 30.31 -14.14
CA ALA A 541 -5.30 30.74 -14.24
C ALA A 541 -5.41 31.73 -15.41
N CYS A 542 -6.45 31.59 -16.24
CA CYS A 542 -6.71 32.59 -17.28
C CYS A 542 -6.81 33.98 -16.64
N ALA A 543 -6.57 35.05 -17.40
CA ALA A 543 -6.51 36.40 -16.84
C ALA A 543 -7.76 36.74 -16.01
N ALA A 544 -8.93 36.27 -16.44
CA ALA A 544 -10.20 36.43 -15.73
C ALA A 544 -10.28 35.69 -14.39
N CYS A 545 -9.80 34.44 -14.32
CA CYS A 545 -9.77 33.68 -13.06
C CYS A 545 -8.66 34.18 -12.13
N HIS A 546 -7.51 34.58 -12.68
CA HIS A 546 -6.39 35.13 -11.94
C HIS A 546 -6.74 36.47 -11.29
N ALA A 547 -7.30 37.43 -12.05
CA ALA A 547 -7.74 38.72 -11.53
C ALA A 547 -8.80 38.60 -10.43
N ARG A 548 -9.56 37.50 -10.43
CA ARG A 548 -10.61 37.22 -9.46
C ARG A 548 -10.19 36.27 -8.34
N LYS A 549 -8.90 35.90 -8.26
CA LYS A 549 -8.35 34.90 -7.29
C LYS A 549 -9.17 33.59 -7.24
N GLY A 550 -9.73 33.18 -8.38
CA GLY A 550 -10.60 32.01 -8.51
C GLY A 550 -9.89 30.80 -9.11
N ARG A 551 -10.35 29.59 -8.75
CA ARG A 551 -9.81 28.33 -9.28
C ARG A 551 -10.06 28.23 -10.80
N CYS A 552 -9.01 27.97 -11.57
CA CYS A 552 -9.07 27.81 -13.02
C CYS A 552 -8.77 26.35 -13.39
N TYR A 553 -9.65 25.73 -14.16
CA TYR A 553 -9.52 24.33 -14.57
C TYR A 553 -9.01 24.16 -16.01
N GLY A 554 -8.42 25.22 -16.57
CA GLY A 554 -7.89 25.22 -17.93
C GLY A 554 -8.95 25.10 -19.02
N GLY A 555 -8.47 24.93 -20.26
CA GLY A 555 -9.25 25.09 -21.50
C GLY A 555 -9.46 26.56 -21.85
N PHE A 556 -9.37 26.92 -23.13
CA PHE A 556 -9.71 28.26 -23.62
C PHE A 556 -10.90 28.15 -24.58
N PRO A 557 -12.11 28.59 -24.19
CA PRO A 557 -12.46 29.20 -22.90
C PRO A 557 -12.59 28.21 -21.73
N CYS A 558 -12.23 28.66 -20.53
CA CYS A 558 -12.21 27.83 -19.31
C CYS A 558 -13.62 27.50 -18.82
N SER A 559 -13.85 26.33 -18.20
CA SER A 559 -15.19 25.93 -17.71
C SER A 559 -15.82 26.95 -16.73
N PRO A 560 -15.09 27.50 -15.74
CA PRO A 560 -15.58 28.60 -14.90
C PRO A 560 -15.93 29.87 -15.69
N CYS A 561 -15.14 30.20 -16.71
CA CYS A 561 -15.34 31.38 -17.56
C CYS A 561 -16.61 31.21 -18.40
N ARG A 562 -16.81 30.01 -18.96
CA ARG A 562 -17.98 29.63 -19.75
C ARG A 562 -19.26 29.66 -18.90
N LYS A 563 -19.23 29.06 -17.70
CA LYS A 563 -20.36 29.09 -16.76
C LYS A 563 -20.74 30.51 -16.32
N ARG A 564 -19.77 31.43 -16.31
CA ARG A 564 -19.95 32.82 -15.87
C ARG A 564 -20.18 33.80 -17.02
N GLY A 565 -20.22 33.34 -18.28
CA GLY A 565 -20.41 34.21 -19.44
C GLY A 565 -19.30 35.26 -19.64
N ILE A 566 -18.08 35.01 -19.15
CA ILE A 566 -16.96 35.98 -19.22
C ILE A 566 -15.89 35.54 -20.22
N ALA A 567 -15.29 36.52 -20.91
CA ALA A 567 -14.23 36.30 -21.87
C ALA A 567 -12.99 35.67 -21.21
N CYS A 568 -12.49 34.57 -21.77
CA CYS A 568 -11.35 33.83 -21.26
C CYS A 568 -10.12 34.09 -22.11
N SER A 569 -9.09 34.72 -21.54
CA SER A 569 -7.81 35.00 -22.21
C SER A 569 -6.62 34.38 -21.49
N PRO A 570 -5.59 33.90 -22.22
CA PRO A 570 -4.33 33.45 -21.62
C PRO A 570 -3.64 34.59 -20.85
N GLY A 571 -3.06 34.30 -19.68
CA GLY A 571 -2.32 35.31 -18.91
C GLY A 571 -1.09 35.81 -19.68
N LYS A 572 -0.89 37.15 -19.75
CA LYS A 572 0.24 37.78 -20.44
C LYS A 572 1.57 37.38 -19.80
N ARG A 573 2.57 37.10 -20.64
CA ARG A 573 3.98 36.92 -20.28
C ARG A 573 4.62 38.32 -20.35
N GLU A 574 5.18 38.84 -19.25
CA GLU A 574 6.06 40.00 -19.35
C GLU A 574 7.36 39.54 -20.02
N SER A 575 7.58 40.00 -21.25
CA SER A 575 8.82 39.83 -22.00
C SER A 575 9.78 40.95 -21.65
N ARG A 576 10.95 40.62 -21.08
CA ARG A 576 12.11 41.50 -21.17
C ARG A 576 12.61 41.46 -22.61
N GLU A 577 12.72 42.64 -23.22
CA GLU A 577 13.11 42.87 -24.61
C GLU A 577 14.58 42.47 -24.84
N GLU A 578 14.84 41.64 -25.86
CA GLU A 578 16.15 41.49 -26.47
C GLU A 578 16.17 42.30 -27.78
N HIS A 579 17.09 43.26 -27.84
CA HIS A 579 17.38 44.05 -29.03
C HIS A 579 17.94 43.18 -30.15
N VAL A 580 17.32 43.29 -31.32
CA VAL A 580 17.80 42.72 -32.59
C VAL A 580 18.95 43.57 -33.12
N VAL A 581 20.09 42.94 -33.39
CA VAL A 581 21.07 43.43 -34.37
C VAL A 581 21.40 42.28 -35.30
N ASP A 582 21.04 42.44 -36.58
CA ASP A 582 21.46 41.59 -37.69
C ASP A 582 22.98 41.68 -37.88
N ASN A 583 23.64 40.53 -38.07
CA ASN A 583 24.59 40.35 -39.18
C ASN A 583 25.09 38.91 -39.30
N ASN A 584 25.12 38.46 -40.56
CA ASN A 584 25.69 37.22 -41.08
C ASN A 584 27.08 36.91 -40.53
N VAL A 585 27.21 35.78 -39.82
CA VAL A 585 28.46 35.00 -39.74
C VAL A 585 28.09 33.51 -39.82
N GLN A 586 28.72 32.79 -40.74
CA GLN A 586 28.64 31.33 -40.84
C GLN A 586 29.06 30.69 -39.49
N ILE A 587 28.12 30.04 -38.80
CA ILE A 587 28.41 29.26 -37.59
C ILE A 587 28.48 27.79 -37.96
N SER A 588 29.70 27.26 -37.95
CA SER A 588 30.00 25.83 -37.89
C SER A 588 29.20 25.17 -36.75
N GLN A 589 28.56 24.04 -37.05
CA GLN A 589 27.89 23.18 -36.08
C GLN A 589 28.79 22.93 -34.85
N ARG A 590 28.40 23.47 -33.70
CA ARG A 590 28.91 23.01 -32.39
C ARG A 590 27.94 21.96 -31.83
N PRO A 591 28.42 20.84 -31.27
CA PRO A 591 27.56 19.93 -30.51
C PRO A 591 27.00 20.68 -29.29
N HIS A 592 25.68 20.74 -29.16
CA HIS A 592 25.02 21.27 -27.97
C HIS A 592 25.12 20.23 -26.84
N THR A 593 26.13 20.36 -25.98
CA THR A 593 26.19 19.65 -24.70
C THR A 593 25.11 20.23 -23.77
N PRO A 594 24.25 19.40 -23.13
CA PRO A 594 23.22 19.89 -22.22
C PRO A 594 23.82 20.55 -20.98
N ARG A 595 23.34 21.75 -20.65
CA ARG A 595 23.67 22.46 -19.41
C ARG A 595 22.89 21.81 -18.25
N TRP A 596 23.52 20.90 -17.53
CA TRP A 596 23.00 20.15 -16.37
C TRP A 596 22.69 21.04 -15.13
N ILE A 597 21.74 20.57 -14.31
CA ILE A 597 21.32 21.13 -13.01
C ILE A 597 22.49 21.29 -12.01
N ALA A 598 23.61 20.57 -12.21
CA ALA A 598 24.80 20.67 -11.36
C ALA A 598 25.60 21.98 -11.54
N HIS A 599 25.50 22.65 -12.70
CA HIS A 599 26.09 23.99 -12.85
C HIS A 599 25.46 24.97 -11.86
N ASP A 600 24.14 24.89 -11.64
CA ASP A 600 23.45 25.75 -10.68
C ASP A 600 23.92 25.49 -9.25
N TYR A 601 24.23 24.26 -8.84
CA TYR A 601 24.73 23.98 -7.48
C TYR A 601 26.18 24.44 -7.26
N ILE A 602 27.05 24.29 -8.26
CA ILE A 602 28.42 24.80 -8.20
C ILE A 602 28.40 26.33 -8.24
N ASP A 603 27.59 26.93 -9.11
CA ASP A 603 27.40 28.37 -9.18
C ASP A 603 26.79 28.91 -7.88
N ILE A 604 25.77 28.26 -7.29
CA ILE A 604 25.21 28.60 -5.98
C ILE A 604 26.26 28.43 -4.87
N TYR A 605 27.08 27.37 -4.88
CA TYR A 605 28.12 27.15 -3.87
C TYR A 605 29.16 28.27 -3.89
N PHE A 606 29.68 28.63 -5.06
CA PHE A 606 30.63 29.73 -5.19
C PHE A 606 29.99 31.10 -4.95
N ASP A 607 28.76 31.33 -5.42
CA ASP A 607 28.03 32.60 -5.21
C ASP A 607 27.62 32.80 -3.74
N LYS A 608 27.36 31.73 -2.98
CA LYS A 608 26.89 31.80 -1.59
C LYS A 608 27.98 31.62 -0.53
N PHE A 609 28.98 30.76 -0.75
CA PHE A 609 29.99 30.44 0.27
C PHE A 609 31.38 31.03 -0.05
N HIS A 610 31.71 31.26 -1.32
CA HIS A 610 33.04 31.71 -1.73
C HIS A 610 33.04 32.74 -2.89
N PRO A 611 32.33 33.88 -2.78
CA PRO A 611 32.16 34.83 -3.89
C PRO A 611 33.46 35.50 -4.35
N LYS A 612 34.55 35.39 -3.57
CA LYS A 612 35.88 35.96 -3.84
C LYS A 612 36.95 34.96 -4.30
N TRP A 613 36.60 33.68 -4.53
CA TRP A 613 37.53 32.62 -4.94
C TRP A 613 37.27 32.01 -6.35
N PRO A 614 37.02 32.77 -7.44
CA PRO A 614 36.55 32.17 -8.71
C PRO A 614 37.64 31.56 -9.60
N PHE A 615 38.94 31.75 -9.33
CA PHE A 615 39.90 31.86 -10.44
C PHE A 615 40.66 30.60 -10.89
N LEU A 616 40.50 29.42 -10.27
CA LEU A 616 41.20 28.21 -10.74
C LEU A 616 40.31 26.95 -10.86
N HIS A 617 39.42 26.69 -9.89
CA HIS A 617 38.54 25.51 -9.92
C HIS A 617 37.33 25.67 -10.85
N ARG A 618 36.68 26.84 -10.82
CA ARG A 618 35.45 27.10 -11.59
C ARG A 618 35.69 27.07 -13.10
N GLY A 619 36.81 27.62 -13.56
CA GLY A 619 37.15 27.70 -14.98
C GLY A 619 37.28 26.33 -15.65
N LEU A 620 37.93 25.37 -14.99
CA LEU A 620 38.24 24.07 -15.60
C LEU A 620 37.00 23.13 -15.71
N TRP A 621 36.08 23.20 -14.74
CA TRP A 621 34.86 22.37 -14.72
C TRP A 621 33.70 22.99 -15.54
N VAL A 622 33.66 24.31 -15.72
CA VAL A 622 32.56 25.02 -16.41
C VAL A 622 32.81 25.23 -17.91
N GLU A 623 34.09 25.28 -18.35
CA GLU A 623 34.47 25.55 -19.75
C GLU A 623 34.16 24.40 -20.74
N GLY A 624 33.94 23.18 -20.24
CA GLY A 624 33.40 22.04 -21.00
C GLY A 624 34.34 21.40 -22.05
N SER A 625 35.50 21.99 -22.33
CA SER A 625 36.51 21.42 -23.23
C SER A 625 37.09 20.12 -22.68
N LYS A 626 37.49 19.18 -23.54
CA LYS A 626 38.11 17.89 -23.10
C LYS A 626 39.37 18.14 -22.28
N LYS A 627 40.21 19.09 -22.72
CA LYS A 627 41.44 19.49 -22.01
C LYS A 627 41.14 20.08 -20.62
N SER A 628 40.08 20.89 -20.50
CA SER A 628 39.67 21.48 -19.22
C SER A 628 39.11 20.42 -18.28
N ARG A 629 38.33 19.45 -18.79
CA ARG A 629 37.83 18.28 -18.02
C ARG A 629 38.93 17.34 -17.54
N ASP A 630 39.91 17.04 -18.38
CA ASP A 630 41.07 16.20 -18.01
C ASP A 630 41.88 16.89 -16.90
N ALA A 631 42.17 18.19 -17.06
CA ALA A 631 42.85 18.99 -16.04
C ALA A 631 42.04 19.12 -14.73
N ALA A 632 40.71 19.22 -14.82
CA ALA A 632 39.82 19.27 -13.67
C ALA A 632 39.80 17.94 -12.89
N THR A 633 39.81 16.81 -13.62
CA THR A 633 39.89 15.46 -13.06
C THR A 633 41.23 15.23 -12.37
N ASP A 634 42.33 15.67 -12.96
CA ASP A 634 43.68 15.56 -12.35
C ASP A 634 43.82 16.45 -11.11
N LEU A 635 43.25 17.66 -11.14
CA LEU A 635 43.21 18.56 -10.00
C LEU A 635 42.36 17.97 -8.85
N HIS A 636 41.19 17.40 -9.15
CA HIS A 636 40.39 16.68 -8.16
C HIS A 636 41.17 15.50 -7.56
N ARG A 637 41.84 14.67 -8.37
CA ARG A 637 42.68 13.57 -7.86
C ARG A 637 43.80 14.06 -6.93
N SER A 638 44.47 15.16 -7.29
CA SER A 638 45.52 15.77 -6.48
C SER A 638 44.99 16.32 -5.16
N LEU A 639 43.82 16.96 -5.17
CA LEU A 639 43.20 17.50 -3.95
C LEU A 639 42.61 16.41 -3.06
N SER A 640 41.96 15.39 -3.62
CA SER A 640 41.50 14.22 -2.87
C SER A 640 42.67 13.55 -2.15
N THR A 641 43.83 13.42 -2.82
CA THR A 641 45.05 12.91 -2.20
C THR A 641 45.53 13.83 -1.06
N ALA A 642 45.63 15.14 -1.31
CA ALA A 642 46.09 16.11 -0.30
C ALA A 642 45.17 16.21 0.93
N ILE A 643 43.85 16.06 0.75
CA ILE A 643 42.86 16.06 1.82
C ILE A 643 43.00 14.81 2.69
N ARG A 644 43.20 13.64 2.06
CA ARG A 644 43.43 12.38 2.78
C ARG A 644 44.76 12.37 3.53
N THR A 645 45.84 12.92 2.97
CA THR A 645 47.12 13.06 3.69
C THR A 645 47.01 13.97 4.91
N GLN A 646 46.03 14.87 4.93
CA GLN A 646 45.77 15.77 6.06
C GLN A 646 44.62 15.28 6.96
N MET A 647 44.12 14.07 6.76
CA MET A 647 42.97 13.53 7.50
C MET A 647 43.17 13.55 9.01
N ASP A 648 44.38 13.24 9.49
CA ASP A 648 44.72 13.29 10.92
C ASP A 648 44.62 14.70 11.54
N ARG A 649 44.57 15.77 10.71
CA ARG A 649 44.48 17.16 11.18
C ARG A 649 43.05 17.66 11.36
N TRP A 650 42.07 17.03 10.70
CA TRP A 650 40.68 17.49 10.73
C TRP A 650 39.68 16.42 11.17
N ARG A 651 40.05 15.14 11.10
CA ARG A 651 39.22 14.03 11.59
C ARG A 651 39.11 14.11 13.11
N VAL A 652 37.89 13.99 13.61
CA VAL A 652 37.63 13.94 15.06
C VAL A 652 37.61 12.48 15.51
N SER A 653 38.46 12.11 16.48
CA SER A 653 38.60 10.73 16.97
C SER A 653 38.06 10.51 18.39
N ASN A 654 37.71 11.57 19.15
CA ASN A 654 37.14 11.49 20.49
C ASN A 654 36.22 12.69 20.80
N GLN A 655 35.12 12.49 21.54
CA GLN A 655 34.12 13.51 21.89
C GLN A 655 34.64 14.67 22.77
N ASN A 656 35.84 14.56 23.37
CA ASN A 656 36.34 15.49 24.39
C ASN A 656 37.27 16.60 23.89
N GLN A 657 37.41 16.82 22.57
CA GLN A 657 38.15 17.98 22.08
C GLN A 657 37.22 19.20 21.95
N SER A 658 37.35 20.12 22.91
CA SER A 658 36.88 21.51 22.80
C SER A 658 37.71 22.25 21.74
N THR A 659 37.55 21.88 20.48
CA THR A 659 38.19 22.53 19.34
C THR A 659 37.11 23.23 18.49
N SER A 660 37.41 24.46 18.09
CA SER A 660 36.63 25.19 17.08
C SER A 660 36.43 24.31 15.85
N TRP A 661 35.20 24.20 15.37
CA TRP A 661 34.90 23.39 14.18
C TRP A 661 35.63 23.96 12.95
N PRO A 662 36.44 23.15 12.23
CA PRO A 662 37.19 23.60 11.06
C PRO A 662 36.27 23.69 9.83
N MET A 663 35.29 24.59 9.86
CA MET A 663 34.21 24.66 8.87
C MET A 663 34.70 24.79 7.43
N ALA A 664 35.71 25.62 7.18
CA ALA A 664 36.30 25.76 5.85
C ALA A 664 36.88 24.43 5.32
N THR A 665 37.46 23.62 6.21
CA THR A 665 37.97 22.29 5.85
C THR A 665 36.82 21.34 5.55
N TYR A 666 35.79 21.28 6.41
CA TYR A 666 34.61 20.44 6.17
C TYR A 666 33.87 20.79 4.88
N GLN A 667 33.70 22.08 4.59
CA GLN A 667 33.14 22.56 3.32
C GLN A 667 34.01 22.16 2.13
N SER A 668 35.33 22.24 2.25
CA SER A 668 36.27 21.82 1.19
C SER A 668 36.19 20.31 0.92
N VAL A 669 36.08 19.49 1.97
CA VAL A 669 35.88 18.03 1.84
C VAL A 669 34.54 17.73 1.18
N LEU A 670 33.45 18.38 1.62
CA LEU A 670 32.12 18.24 1.02
C LEU A 670 32.14 18.61 -0.47
N LEU A 671 32.84 19.68 -0.84
CA LEU A 671 33.00 20.10 -2.24
C LEU A 671 33.72 19.03 -3.06
N GLN A 672 34.73 18.34 -2.52
CA GLN A 672 35.35 17.21 -3.23
C GLN A 672 34.37 16.07 -3.44
N CYS A 673 33.57 15.71 -2.43
CA CYS A 673 32.55 14.68 -2.58
C CYS A 673 31.50 15.06 -3.65
N ILE A 674 31.17 16.36 -3.78
CA ILE A 674 30.31 16.86 -4.87
C ILE A 674 30.97 16.66 -6.24
N PHE A 675 32.27 16.90 -6.38
CA PHE A 675 33.00 16.64 -7.63
C PHE A 675 33.09 15.14 -7.94
N ALA A 676 33.22 14.28 -6.94
CA ALA A 676 33.18 12.82 -7.13
C ALA A 676 31.82 12.35 -7.68
N LEU A 677 30.72 12.90 -7.15
CA LEU A 677 29.37 12.67 -7.68
C LEU A 677 29.24 13.11 -9.14
N PHE A 678 29.83 14.26 -9.49
CA PHE A 678 29.83 14.77 -10.86
C PHE A 678 30.57 13.82 -11.82
N LEU A 679 31.76 13.35 -11.44
CA LEU A 679 32.52 12.37 -12.20
C LEU A 679 31.82 11.01 -12.33
N ALA A 680 31.06 10.60 -11.31
CA ALA A 680 30.24 9.39 -11.35
C ALA A 680 29.01 9.55 -12.27
N GLY A 681 28.39 10.73 -12.29
CA GLY A 681 27.26 11.06 -13.16
C GLY A 681 27.59 11.00 -14.65
N ASP A 682 28.79 11.42 -15.03
CA ASP A 682 29.31 11.28 -16.41
C ASP A 682 29.45 9.82 -16.86
N ARG A 683 29.54 8.86 -15.93
CA ARG A 683 29.67 7.42 -16.21
C ARG A 683 28.33 6.65 -16.15
N ALA A 684 27.21 7.34 -15.89
CA ALA A 684 25.86 6.76 -15.78
C ALA A 684 25.73 5.56 -14.81
N ALA A 685 26.57 5.49 -13.77
CA ALA A 685 26.56 4.39 -12.80
C ALA A 685 25.63 4.73 -11.63
N ILE A 686 24.35 4.37 -11.74
CA ILE A 686 23.30 4.68 -10.75
C ILE A 686 22.69 3.39 -10.20
N ASP A 687 22.32 3.37 -8.92
CA ASP A 687 21.62 2.25 -8.28
C ASP A 687 20.08 2.37 -8.34
N LEU A 688 19.39 1.36 -7.81
CA LEU A 688 17.92 1.30 -7.76
C LEU A 688 17.25 2.46 -6.99
N ASN A 689 18.00 3.18 -6.17
CA ASN A 689 17.53 4.33 -5.40
C ASN A 689 17.89 5.67 -6.06
N LEU A 690 18.34 5.65 -7.32
CA LEU A 690 18.86 6.82 -8.05
C LEU A 690 20.12 7.44 -7.41
N ARG A 691 20.93 6.65 -6.69
CA ARG A 691 22.20 7.11 -6.10
C ARG A 691 23.36 6.83 -7.06
N TYR A 692 24.29 7.77 -7.14
CA TYR A 692 25.52 7.65 -7.91
C TYR A 692 26.51 6.73 -7.21
N ARG A 693 27.05 5.77 -7.97
CA ARG A 693 28.16 4.94 -7.52
C ARG A 693 29.46 5.73 -7.61
N ILE A 694 29.98 6.15 -6.46
CA ILE A 694 31.26 6.87 -6.34
C ILE A 694 32.36 5.89 -5.92
N GLN A 695 33.61 6.19 -6.29
CA GLN A 695 34.77 5.36 -5.93
C GLN A 695 34.86 5.19 -4.41
N ASP A 696 35.31 4.03 -3.95
CA ASP A 696 35.27 3.67 -2.53
C ASP A 696 36.10 4.62 -1.66
N ASP A 697 37.20 5.13 -2.20
CA ASP A 697 38.07 6.10 -1.55
C ASP A 697 37.43 7.49 -1.37
N GLU A 698 36.54 7.90 -2.28
CA GLU A 698 35.69 9.10 -2.17
C GLU A 698 34.51 8.86 -1.22
N TYR A 699 33.96 7.65 -1.21
CA TYR A 699 32.91 7.26 -0.28
C TYR A 699 33.42 7.23 1.16
N ASP A 700 34.61 6.67 1.40
CA ASP A 700 35.24 6.63 2.72
C ASP A 700 35.57 8.03 3.23
N LEU A 701 35.94 8.94 2.33
CA LEU A 701 36.12 10.35 2.68
C LEU A 701 34.80 11.00 3.14
N LEU A 702 33.68 10.69 2.47
CA LEU A 702 32.34 11.15 2.85
C LEU A 702 31.91 10.57 4.21
N VAL A 703 32.11 9.27 4.44
CA VAL A 703 31.83 8.62 5.73
C VAL A 703 32.67 9.27 6.84
N THR A 704 33.97 9.45 6.63
CA THR A 704 34.87 10.08 7.60
C THR A 704 34.42 11.51 7.95
N LEU A 705 33.95 12.28 6.96
CA LEU A 705 33.40 13.61 7.19
C LEU A 705 32.14 13.55 8.06
N VAL A 706 31.20 12.65 7.75
CA VAL A 706 29.97 12.45 8.54
C VAL A 706 30.29 12.04 9.97
N GLU A 707 31.17 11.06 10.17
CA GLU A 707 31.61 10.61 11.49
C GLU A 707 32.25 11.75 12.30
N SER A 708 33.14 12.53 11.67
CA SER A 708 33.80 13.67 12.31
C SER A 708 32.79 14.73 12.73
N CYS A 709 31.82 15.03 11.87
CA CYS A 709 30.74 15.97 12.17
C CYS A 709 29.81 15.46 13.30
N ARG A 710 29.48 14.16 13.30
CA ARG A 710 28.69 13.53 14.38
C ARG A 710 29.42 13.58 15.72
N LEU A 711 30.69 13.16 15.75
CA LEU A 711 31.52 13.17 16.96
C LEU A 711 31.78 14.60 17.46
N GLY A 712 31.93 15.56 16.53
CA GLY A 712 32.04 16.99 16.84
C GLY A 712 30.72 17.64 17.28
N GLY A 713 29.60 16.90 17.23
CA GLY A 713 28.30 17.37 17.68
C GLY A 713 27.70 18.50 16.84
N ILE A 714 28.14 18.67 15.58
CA ILE A 714 27.80 19.85 14.77
C ILE A 714 26.32 19.90 14.38
N PHE A 715 25.64 18.75 14.31
CA PHE A 715 24.23 18.67 13.90
C PHE A 715 23.23 18.98 15.03
N SER A 716 23.69 19.53 16.15
CA SER A 716 22.86 19.89 17.31
C SER A 716 22.83 21.40 17.49
N TYR A 717 21.65 22.01 17.40
CA TYR A 717 21.46 23.45 17.61
C TYR A 717 22.00 23.93 18.97
N PRO A 718 21.76 23.22 20.10
CA PRO A 718 22.42 23.52 21.37
C PRO A 718 23.94 23.58 21.30
N ASN A 719 24.59 22.66 20.58
CA ASN A 719 26.04 22.63 20.44
C ASN A 719 26.53 23.80 19.56
N MET A 720 25.78 24.18 18.52
CA MET A 720 26.13 25.34 17.68
C MET A 720 26.13 26.63 18.49
N LEU A 721 25.16 26.81 19.39
CA LEU A 721 25.12 27.94 20.31
C LEU A 721 26.29 27.92 21.31
N ALA A 722 26.66 26.74 21.80
CA ALA A 722 27.73 26.57 22.78
C ALA A 722 29.14 26.92 22.23
N GLN A 723 29.33 27.00 20.91
CA GLN A 723 30.60 27.42 20.28
C GLN A 723 30.89 28.92 20.43
N HIS A 724 29.91 29.73 20.84
CA HIS A 724 30.04 31.17 20.90
C HIS A 724 30.05 31.68 22.33
N SER A 725 31.04 32.53 22.66
CA SER A 725 31.08 33.21 23.96
C SER A 725 30.08 34.38 24.00
N SER A 726 29.73 34.83 25.20
CA SER A 726 28.83 35.98 25.40
C SER A 726 29.37 37.32 24.88
N ALA A 727 30.64 37.36 24.44
CA ALA A 727 31.29 38.54 23.88
C ALA A 727 31.15 38.67 22.35
N VAL A 728 30.66 37.65 21.65
CA VAL A 728 30.50 37.67 20.18
C VAL A 728 29.22 38.42 19.80
N PRO A 729 29.25 39.34 18.80
CA PRO A 729 28.04 40.00 18.30
C PRO A 729 26.98 38.98 17.89
N LEU A 730 25.74 39.17 18.36
CA LEU A 730 24.62 38.25 18.12
C LEU A 730 24.42 37.96 16.61
N THR A 731 24.67 38.93 15.75
CA THR A 731 24.59 38.83 14.29
C THR A 731 25.59 37.83 13.72
N LEU A 732 26.82 37.81 14.24
CA LEU A 732 27.86 36.86 13.83
C LEU A 732 27.57 35.45 14.33
N VAL A 733 27.04 35.32 15.55
CA VAL A 733 26.56 34.04 16.10
C VAL A 733 25.48 33.43 15.19
N TRP A 734 24.49 34.23 14.78
CA TRP A 734 23.43 33.76 13.89
C TRP A 734 23.93 33.36 12.50
N LEU A 735 24.80 34.15 11.89
CA LEU A 735 25.38 33.84 10.58
C LEU A 735 26.15 32.51 10.61
N ASN A 736 26.96 32.27 11.65
CA ASN A 736 27.70 31.01 11.80
C ASN A 736 26.76 29.81 11.99
N ILE A 737 25.69 29.96 12.79
CA ILE A 737 24.68 28.91 12.96
C ILE A 737 23.99 28.59 11.62
N GLU A 738 23.60 29.62 10.88
CA GLU A 738 22.94 29.50 9.58
C GLU A 738 23.84 28.88 8.49
N GLU A 739 25.14 29.13 8.55
CA GLU A 739 26.17 28.47 7.73
C GLU A 739 26.22 26.97 8.03
N ILE A 740 26.25 26.61 9.31
CA ILE A 740 26.36 25.22 9.77
C ILE A 740 25.10 24.42 9.42
N LYS A 741 23.90 25.00 9.60
CA LYS A 741 22.65 24.36 9.18
C LYS A 741 22.64 24.07 7.68
N ARG A 742 23.07 25.03 6.85
CA ARG A 742 23.16 24.88 5.39
C ARG A 742 24.20 23.82 5.00
N PHE A 743 25.36 23.80 5.68
CA PHE A 743 26.36 22.75 5.51
C PHE A 743 25.78 21.36 5.83
N GLY A 744 25.07 21.21 6.97
CA GLY A 744 24.46 19.95 7.36
C GLY A 744 23.43 19.44 6.35
N LEU A 745 22.63 20.33 5.78
CA LEU A 745 21.68 19.99 4.71
C LEU A 745 22.38 19.61 3.40
N ALA A 746 23.44 20.32 3.02
CA ALA A 746 24.22 20.00 1.81
C ALA A 746 24.92 18.64 1.95
N LEU A 747 25.53 18.37 3.11
CA LEU A 747 26.13 17.08 3.43
C LEU A 747 25.09 15.95 3.42
N TYR A 748 23.90 16.19 3.98
CA TYR A 748 22.78 15.24 3.90
C TYR A 748 22.40 14.93 2.45
N LYS A 749 22.28 15.95 1.58
CA LYS A 749 21.98 15.74 0.16
C LYS A 749 23.05 14.91 -0.54
N VAL A 750 24.33 15.21 -0.31
CA VAL A 750 25.46 14.43 -0.87
C VAL A 750 25.40 12.98 -0.36
N CYS A 751 25.17 12.76 0.93
CA CYS A 751 24.97 11.42 1.50
C CYS A 751 23.80 10.67 0.83
N ARG A 752 22.69 11.35 0.56
CA ARG A 752 21.52 10.77 -0.11
C ARG A 752 21.77 10.40 -1.57
N MET A 753 22.71 11.07 -2.23
CA MET A 753 23.03 10.86 -3.63
C MET A 753 24.17 9.86 -3.86
N SER A 754 24.87 9.42 -2.82
CA SER A 754 26.07 8.59 -2.92
C SER A 754 25.81 7.12 -2.54
N THR A 755 26.49 6.21 -3.23
CA THR A 755 26.64 4.79 -2.84
C THR A 755 28.03 4.28 -3.27
N ARG A 756 28.57 3.25 -2.61
CA ARG A 756 29.87 2.63 -2.95
C ARG A 756 29.87 1.99 -4.35
N LEU A 757 31.04 1.91 -4.98
CA LEU A 757 31.22 1.36 -6.33
C LEU A 757 31.32 -0.17 -6.31
N GLU A 758 32.07 -0.74 -5.35
CA GLU A 758 32.14 -2.18 -5.14
C GLU A 758 31.21 -2.60 -4.00
N THR A 759 30.07 -3.19 -4.36
CA THR A 759 29.28 -4.02 -3.45
C THR A 759 29.25 -5.43 -4.00
N THR A 760 30.41 -6.10 -3.99
CA THR A 760 30.43 -7.57 -3.96
C THR A 760 29.98 -7.99 -2.57
N GLY A 761 28.91 -8.76 -2.48
CA GLY A 761 28.15 -8.99 -1.25
C GLY A 761 28.98 -9.40 -0.04
N ALA A 762 28.94 -8.58 1.00
CA ALA A 762 28.97 -8.91 2.43
C ALA A 762 28.76 -7.60 3.21
N ASP A 763 28.08 -7.66 4.34
CA ASP A 763 27.97 -6.60 5.37
C ASP A 763 27.05 -5.39 5.14
N ALA A 764 25.81 -5.62 4.72
CA ALA A 764 24.73 -4.61 4.85
C ALA A 764 23.96 -4.69 6.19
N SER A 765 24.32 -5.58 7.11
CA SER A 765 23.46 -5.95 8.26
C SER A 765 23.93 -5.50 9.65
N SER A 766 24.99 -4.70 9.80
CA SER A 766 25.44 -4.25 11.14
C SER A 766 25.89 -2.80 11.29
N ALA A 767 25.71 -1.94 10.28
CA ALA A 767 26.10 -0.53 10.42
C ALA A 767 24.92 0.31 10.95
N GLU A 768 25.07 0.91 12.13
CA GLU A 768 24.50 2.25 12.33
C GLU A 768 24.83 3.08 11.08
N SER A 769 23.84 3.74 10.46
CA SER A 769 23.98 4.37 9.14
C SER A 769 25.29 5.15 8.99
N GLU A 770 26.26 4.61 8.25
CA GLU A 770 27.59 5.23 8.02
C GLU A 770 27.46 6.67 7.49
N LEU A 771 26.37 6.95 6.77
CA LEU A 771 26.05 8.25 6.18
C LEU A 771 24.98 9.01 6.97
N LEU A 772 24.95 10.33 6.77
CA LEU A 772 24.08 11.27 7.48
C LEU A 772 22.59 11.07 7.12
N THR A 773 21.74 11.07 8.14
CA THR A 773 20.28 10.92 8.03
C THR A 773 19.55 12.14 8.56
N LEU A 774 18.24 12.27 8.31
CA LEU A 774 17.43 13.36 8.89
C LEU A 774 17.32 13.26 10.42
N ALA A 775 17.44 12.06 10.99
CA ALA A 775 17.39 11.86 12.44
C ALA A 775 18.61 12.48 13.14
N ASP A 776 19.73 12.61 12.41
CA ASP A 776 20.94 13.26 12.92
C ASP A 776 20.81 14.79 13.02
N LEU A 777 19.86 15.42 12.31
CA LEU A 777 19.73 16.88 12.19
C LEU A 777 18.84 17.49 13.28
N SER A 778 19.41 17.75 14.46
CA SER A 778 18.73 18.35 15.62
C SER A 778 18.76 19.88 15.58
N PHE A 779 18.21 20.45 14.51
CA PHE A 779 18.00 21.87 14.30
C PHE A 779 16.81 22.11 13.35
N GLY A 780 16.20 23.31 13.39
CA GLY A 780 15.14 23.71 12.45
C GLY A 780 15.70 24.15 11.08
N MET A 781 14.85 24.16 10.05
CA MET A 781 15.24 24.62 8.70
C MET A 781 15.88 26.03 8.72
N PRO A 782 16.88 26.31 7.87
CA PRO A 782 17.39 27.66 7.68
C PRO A 782 16.25 28.60 7.26
N ASP A 783 16.05 29.71 7.97
CA ASP A 783 14.85 30.56 7.85
C ASP A 783 15.15 32.05 7.66
N SER A 784 16.43 32.45 7.61
CA SER A 784 16.84 33.85 7.49
C SER A 784 17.68 34.15 6.23
N ASP A 785 17.03 34.17 5.07
CA ASP A 785 17.67 34.58 3.81
C ASP A 785 17.99 36.08 3.78
N GLU A 786 17.24 36.92 4.49
CA GLU A 786 17.44 38.38 4.53
C GLU A 786 18.71 38.79 5.27
N ALA A 787 19.05 38.10 6.38
CA ALA A 787 20.29 38.34 7.11
C ALA A 787 21.51 37.78 6.37
N TRP A 788 21.37 36.58 5.78
CA TRP A 788 22.42 35.90 5.00
C TRP A 788 22.83 36.67 3.74
N ASN A 789 21.89 37.36 3.08
CA ASN A 789 22.15 38.12 1.86
C ASN A 789 22.42 39.62 2.11
N SER A 790 22.60 40.07 3.36
CA SER A 790 22.80 41.48 3.68
C SER A 790 24.19 42.00 3.24
N THR A 791 24.23 43.06 2.44
CA THR A 791 25.47 43.69 1.97
C THR A 791 26.01 44.70 2.97
N SER A 792 27.34 44.73 3.15
CA SER A 792 28.05 45.65 4.05
C SER A 792 27.96 47.10 3.56
N GLY A 793 26.96 47.84 4.05
CA GLY A 793 26.80 49.28 3.85
C GLY A 793 26.36 49.97 5.14
N GLU A 794 26.68 51.26 5.28
CA GLU A 794 26.30 52.09 6.44
C GLU A 794 24.77 52.11 6.57
N GLY A 795 24.26 51.59 7.70
CA GLY A 795 22.84 51.30 7.94
C GLY A 795 22.51 49.81 8.10
N SER A 796 23.46 48.90 7.84
CA SER A 796 23.27 47.44 7.99
C SER A 796 23.24 46.96 9.45
N GLU A 797 23.96 47.59 10.38
CA GLU A 797 24.00 47.15 11.78
C GLU A 797 22.66 47.32 12.51
N ALA A 798 21.94 48.43 12.26
CA ALA A 798 20.61 48.67 12.85
C ALA A 798 19.56 47.68 12.32
N ARG A 799 19.58 47.37 11.02
CA ARG A 799 18.72 46.35 10.39
C ARG A 799 19.07 44.94 10.87
N GLN A 800 20.36 44.63 11.02
CA GLN A 800 20.79 43.32 11.53
C GLN A 800 20.43 43.14 13.01
N GLN A 801 20.47 44.20 13.83
CA GLN A 801 19.98 44.16 15.21
C GLN A 801 18.46 44.02 15.29
N GLU A 802 17.71 44.71 14.42
CA GLU A 802 16.24 44.62 14.37
C GLU A 802 15.76 43.23 13.89
N VAL A 803 16.43 42.65 12.88
CA VAL A 803 16.20 41.25 12.43
C VAL A 803 16.61 40.26 13.51
N ALA A 804 17.73 40.46 14.21
CA ALA A 804 18.15 39.58 15.32
C ALA A 804 17.19 39.65 16.52
N PHE A 805 16.55 40.81 16.75
CA PHE A 805 15.54 41.00 17.79
C PHE A 805 14.20 40.36 17.42
N GLN A 806 13.77 40.45 16.15
CA GLN A 806 12.59 39.75 15.65
C GLN A 806 12.78 38.23 15.56
N THR A 807 13.99 37.75 15.25
CA THR A 807 14.31 36.31 15.21
C THR A 807 14.36 35.68 16.61
N LYS A 808 14.57 36.49 17.66
CA LYS A 808 14.42 36.07 19.08
C LYS A 808 13.01 35.52 19.40
N LEU A 809 12.03 35.76 18.52
CA LEU A 809 10.65 35.24 18.59
C LEU A 809 10.38 34.01 17.69
N ARG A 810 11.34 33.52 16.90
CA ARG A 810 11.21 32.29 16.09
C ARG A 810 12.19 31.24 16.60
N ASP A 811 11.72 30.52 17.62
CA ASP A 811 12.56 29.75 18.51
C ASP A 811 13.00 28.40 17.92
N SER A 812 14.22 28.32 17.36
CA SER A 812 14.87 27.03 17.06
C SER A 812 15.32 26.27 18.32
N ARG A 813 15.09 26.79 19.55
CA ARG A 813 15.32 26.02 20.79
C ARG A 813 14.18 25.07 21.12
N ASP A 814 13.01 25.26 20.52
CA ASP A 814 11.90 24.32 20.64
C ASP A 814 12.22 23.05 19.81
N PRO A 815 12.42 21.89 20.44
CA PRO A 815 12.71 20.67 19.72
C PRO A 815 11.60 20.26 18.75
N THR A 816 10.34 20.68 18.98
CA THR A 816 9.21 20.32 18.11
C THR A 816 9.36 20.82 16.67
N GLY A 817 10.15 21.88 16.44
CA GLY A 817 10.47 22.42 15.12
C GLY A 817 11.71 21.83 14.46
N TRP A 818 12.40 20.86 15.09
CA TRP A 818 13.62 20.29 14.55
C TRP A 818 13.35 19.28 13.43
N ILE A 819 14.28 19.21 12.47
CA ILE A 819 14.25 18.25 11.37
C ILE A 819 14.21 16.82 11.92
N SER A 820 14.98 16.52 12.98
CA SER A 820 14.98 15.21 13.65
C SER A 820 13.62 14.81 14.25
N GLN A 821 12.82 15.75 14.76
CA GLN A 821 11.47 15.45 15.30
C GLN A 821 10.44 15.24 14.20
N SER A 822 10.48 16.05 13.14
CA SER A 822 9.70 15.82 11.92
C SER A 822 10.11 14.53 11.21
N SER A 823 11.36 14.10 11.40
CA SER A 823 11.83 12.82 10.90
C SER A 823 11.07 11.67 11.53
N SER A 824 10.62 11.68 12.79
CA SER A 824 9.84 10.55 13.35
C SER A 824 8.55 10.21 12.57
N VAL A 825 7.99 11.18 11.83
CA VAL A 825 6.84 11.04 10.92
C VAL A 825 7.27 10.62 9.49
N LEU A 826 8.53 10.85 9.12
CA LEU A 826 9.14 10.65 7.79
C LEU A 826 10.26 9.58 7.74
N SER A 827 10.72 9.07 8.89
CA SER A 827 11.93 8.27 9.12
C SER A 827 11.59 6.82 9.34
N ASN A 828 10.64 6.30 8.56
CA ASN A 828 10.87 4.96 8.09
C ASN A 828 11.95 5.09 7.01
N ALA A 829 13.12 4.46 7.19
CA ALA A 829 14.24 4.45 6.26
C ALA A 829 13.91 3.91 4.84
N ARG A 830 12.62 3.74 4.53
CA ARG A 830 12.02 3.19 3.33
C ARG A 830 11.05 4.13 2.62
N VAL A 831 10.92 5.39 3.04
CA VAL A 831 10.01 6.35 2.39
C VAL A 831 10.77 7.60 1.97
N ALA A 832 10.95 7.75 0.65
CA ALA A 832 11.53 8.93 0.04
C ALA A 832 10.43 9.98 -0.19
N PHE A 833 10.44 11.06 0.61
CA PHE A 833 9.70 12.29 0.32
C PHE A 833 10.69 13.43 0.10
N ASP A 834 10.75 13.93 -1.14
CA ASP A 834 11.58 15.08 -1.53
C ASP A 834 10.81 16.37 -1.31
N TRP A 835 11.19 17.09 -0.25
CA TRP A 835 10.84 18.49 -0.10
C TRP A 835 11.89 19.26 0.72
N ILE A 836 13.18 19.12 0.38
CA ILE A 836 14.26 20.04 0.78
C ILE A 836 15.27 20.16 -0.36
#